data_AF-S6GRU0-F1
#
_entry.id   AF-S6GRU0-F1
#
_cell.length_a   1.000
_cell.length_b   1.000
_cell.length_c   1.000
_cell.angle_alpha   90.00
_cell.angle_beta   90.00
_cell.angle_gamma   90.00
#
_symmetry.space_group_name_H-M   'P 1'
#
loop_
_entity.id
_entity.type
_entity.pdbx_description
1 polymer ?
#
loop_
_entity_poly.entity_id
_entity_poly.type
_entity_poly.pdbx_seq_one_letter_code
_entity_poly.pdbx_strand_id
1 'polypeptide(L)'
;MAVPVPTVVSVSSSTANGAYKAGDVISIQVVFSEAVEVTNGPPQLELTLGSVRLASYTAVGSSPTALNFTYTVQAGDNSADLDYSSTIALSLNGGTIQSPILLENAALTLPTPGAANSLGANKALVIDTTAPPAPSTPNLLAASDSGSSNSDKLTNVTTPSFTGTAQANATVKLFDTNGTTELGTTTADGSGNWILTSNTLSPGLHSITAKATDAAGNVSAASAGLGVAIDTTAPSVSSVTVPLNASYTTGQALNFTVIFNEAISVTGTPTIALLLNTGGIVQAAYASGSGTSALTFTYVIAANVADNDGIVVGNSVILNGGTLKDTAGNNAVLTLNAIGSTTNVLVGAPAVPPVFNTAAVNGISLVISYTEATTLDAAHPPAPGAYSVLVGGVANVVTGLTIDALAKTAILTLTTPVTAGQSVTVAYNDPTAGNDANALQNAAGTDAATFSATAVINNTVAPPVVPPVSGGITVTAPANGGVLTGTPFADTFVGSSAKDTFFPAGGADSVDGGAGVDTVILAGSRAQFGITHQTDGSFSVRSLTDSSSVVTVKNVERLTFDNQTIALDVTPTSSRVAELYHLTLGRNPEENGLGFYVGVSGQGLSTAQLALNFVSSAEFTKLYGTPNNTAFVTQLYQNAFGRAPDAEGLAFHVAQLAKNPGAAGLANVIANFVDSPEMAIKLAGVVDQGIPLYS
;
A
#
# COMPACT_ATOMS: atom_id res chain seq x y z
N MET A 1 8.02 106.68 -66.48
CA MET A 1 8.21 105.61 -65.49
C MET A 1 8.10 104.30 -66.24
N ALA A 2 9.07 103.39 -66.11
CA ALA A 2 8.92 102.05 -66.65
C ALA A 2 7.71 101.41 -65.95
N VAL A 3 6.84 100.79 -66.73
CA VAL A 3 5.75 99.99 -66.19
C VAL A 3 6.37 98.78 -65.49
N PRO A 4 6.01 98.48 -64.23
CA PRO A 4 6.55 97.32 -63.54
C PRO A 4 6.11 96.05 -64.30
N VAL A 5 7.07 95.17 -64.55
CA VAL A 5 6.82 93.85 -65.14
C VAL A 5 6.50 92.88 -64.00
N PRO A 6 5.54 91.94 -64.15
CA PRO A 6 5.29 90.94 -63.11
C PRO A 6 6.54 90.09 -62.87
N THR A 7 6.99 89.99 -61.62
CA THR A 7 8.17 89.22 -61.22
C THR A 7 7.79 88.20 -60.15
N VAL A 8 8.45 87.04 -60.12
CA VAL A 8 8.24 86.07 -59.02
C VAL A 8 8.84 86.62 -57.72
N VAL A 9 8.02 86.70 -56.67
CA VAL A 9 8.44 87.20 -55.34
C VAL A 9 8.72 86.09 -54.34
N SER A 10 8.00 84.97 -54.43
CA SER A 10 8.18 83.82 -53.55
C SER A 10 7.56 82.56 -54.12
N VAL A 11 8.09 81.40 -53.75
CA VAL A 11 7.46 80.10 -53.97
C VAL A 11 7.17 79.47 -52.60
N SER A 12 5.95 79.00 -52.39
CA SER A 12 5.54 78.36 -51.14
C SER A 12 4.60 77.18 -51.41
N SER A 13 3.96 76.64 -50.38
CA SER A 13 3.00 75.55 -50.48
C SER A 13 1.84 75.74 -49.50
N SER A 14 0.64 75.30 -49.88
CA SER A 14 -0.47 75.15 -48.91
C SER A 14 -0.41 73.80 -48.19
N THR A 15 0.39 72.85 -48.68
CA THR A 15 0.69 71.60 -47.99
C THR A 15 1.44 71.92 -46.67
N ALA A 16 1.07 71.22 -45.60
CA ALA A 16 1.68 71.40 -44.29
C ALA A 16 3.16 70.97 -44.30
N ASN A 17 3.95 71.38 -43.30
CA ASN A 17 5.28 70.78 -43.15
C ASN A 17 5.13 69.32 -42.70
N GLY A 18 5.98 68.44 -43.21
CA GLY A 18 5.90 67.01 -42.91
C GLY A 18 6.57 66.14 -43.95
N ALA A 19 6.41 64.83 -43.79
CA ALA A 19 6.86 63.82 -44.73
C ALA A 19 5.70 63.27 -45.55
N TYR A 20 5.94 63.04 -46.84
CA TYR A 20 4.93 62.66 -47.82
C TYR A 20 5.38 61.47 -48.64
N LYS A 21 4.48 60.51 -48.83
CA LYS A 21 4.73 59.27 -49.57
C LYS A 21 4.14 59.30 -50.97
N ALA A 22 4.37 58.22 -51.72
CA ALA A 22 3.82 58.05 -53.06
C ALA A 22 2.29 58.11 -53.04
N GLY A 23 1.71 58.89 -53.95
CA GLY A 23 0.28 59.17 -54.04
C GLY A 23 -0.17 60.42 -53.31
N ASP A 24 0.62 60.97 -52.38
CA ASP A 24 0.29 62.24 -51.73
C ASP A 24 0.37 63.40 -52.72
N VAL A 25 -0.47 64.41 -52.51
CA VAL A 25 -0.55 65.59 -53.38
C VAL A 25 0.08 66.79 -52.68
N ILE A 26 1.10 67.35 -53.30
CA ILE A 26 1.77 68.58 -52.89
C ILE A 26 1.23 69.75 -53.72
N SER A 27 0.73 70.79 -53.05
CA SER A 27 0.20 71.99 -53.68
C SER A 27 1.19 73.14 -53.53
N ILE A 28 1.83 73.56 -54.62
CA ILE A 28 2.87 74.58 -54.68
C ILE A 28 2.27 75.88 -55.23
N GLN A 29 2.66 77.01 -54.66
CA GLN A 29 2.21 78.34 -55.09
C GLN A 29 3.40 79.18 -55.54
N VAL A 30 3.36 79.67 -56.77
CA VAL A 30 4.33 80.65 -57.28
C VAL A 30 3.68 82.02 -57.25
N VAL A 31 4.17 82.90 -56.38
CA VAL A 31 3.61 84.22 -56.13
C VAL A 31 4.35 85.26 -56.97
N PHE A 32 3.60 86.13 -57.64
CA PHE A 32 4.09 87.24 -58.45
C PHE A 32 3.88 88.59 -57.75
N SER A 33 4.67 89.60 -58.14
CA SER A 33 4.61 90.96 -57.60
C SER A 33 3.29 91.69 -57.88
N GLU A 34 2.54 91.22 -58.87
CA GLU A 34 1.22 91.71 -59.26
C GLU A 34 0.41 90.59 -59.91
N ALA A 35 -0.83 90.87 -60.30
CA ALA A 35 -1.72 89.91 -60.93
C ALA A 35 -1.19 89.45 -62.30
N VAL A 36 -1.27 88.15 -62.58
CA VAL A 36 -0.85 87.55 -63.85
C VAL A 36 -1.99 86.74 -64.49
N GLU A 37 -1.95 86.59 -65.80
CA GLU A 37 -2.85 85.76 -66.58
C GLU A 37 -2.06 84.74 -67.40
N VAL A 38 -2.56 83.51 -67.45
CA VAL A 38 -1.99 82.40 -68.22
C VAL A 38 -2.80 82.20 -69.49
N THR A 39 -2.17 82.30 -70.66
CA THR A 39 -2.83 82.04 -71.96
C THR A 39 -2.05 81.02 -72.80
N ASN A 40 -2.73 80.35 -73.74
CA ASN A 40 -2.14 79.49 -74.79
C ASN A 40 -1.37 78.22 -74.32
N GLY A 41 -1.39 77.87 -73.04
CA GLY A 41 -0.82 76.61 -72.55
C GLY A 41 -0.59 76.63 -71.03
N PRO A 42 -0.68 75.48 -70.33
CA PRO A 42 -0.44 75.44 -68.89
C PRO A 42 1.08 75.46 -68.60
N PRO A 43 1.59 76.41 -67.81
CA PRO A 43 2.97 76.40 -67.37
C PRO A 43 3.26 75.15 -66.51
N GLN A 44 4.54 74.81 -66.41
CA GLN A 44 5.02 73.68 -65.64
C GLN A 44 6.17 74.11 -64.74
N LEU A 45 6.23 73.55 -63.53
CA LEU A 45 7.31 73.77 -62.59
C LEU A 45 8.10 72.47 -62.40
N GLU A 46 9.39 72.49 -62.71
CA GLU A 46 10.27 71.35 -62.53
C GLU A 46 10.78 71.22 -61.09
N LEU A 47 10.72 70.01 -60.51
CA LEU A 47 11.04 69.71 -59.10
C LEU A 47 12.32 68.88 -58.93
N THR A 48 12.98 69.04 -57.79
CA THR A 48 14.20 68.30 -57.41
C THR A 48 13.86 67.00 -56.68
N LEU A 49 13.75 65.90 -57.42
CA LEU A 49 13.34 64.59 -56.87
C LEU A 49 14.21 63.42 -57.38
N GLY A 50 15.45 63.70 -57.79
CA GLY A 50 16.39 62.71 -58.36
C GLY A 50 16.08 62.29 -59.81
N SER A 51 14.91 62.67 -60.32
CA SER A 51 14.51 62.60 -61.73
C SER A 51 13.74 63.88 -62.09
N VAL A 52 13.62 64.18 -63.38
CA VAL A 52 12.82 65.32 -63.84
C VAL A 52 11.35 65.06 -63.53
N ARG A 53 10.78 65.82 -62.59
CA ARG A 53 9.36 65.79 -62.24
C ARG A 53 8.74 67.15 -62.48
N LEU A 54 7.55 67.17 -63.05
CA LEU A 54 6.83 68.40 -63.40
C LEU A 54 5.56 68.51 -62.56
N ALA A 55 5.44 69.60 -61.81
CA ALA A 55 4.19 69.99 -61.17
C ALA A 55 3.27 70.67 -62.20
N SER A 56 2.01 70.27 -62.21
CA SER A 56 1.02 70.73 -63.18
C SER A 56 0.30 71.96 -62.69
N TYR A 57 0.23 73.00 -63.52
CA TYR A 57 -0.59 74.18 -63.23
C TYR A 57 -2.08 73.83 -63.17
N THR A 58 -2.77 74.30 -62.14
CA THR A 58 -4.24 74.27 -62.03
C THR A 58 -4.75 75.69 -62.22
N ALA A 59 -5.68 75.90 -63.16
CA ALA A 59 -6.21 77.23 -63.46
C ALA A 59 -6.89 77.85 -62.22
N VAL A 60 -6.44 79.04 -61.82
CA VAL A 60 -6.95 79.75 -60.64
C VAL A 60 -7.61 81.07 -61.06
N GLY A 61 -8.93 81.06 -61.28
CA GLY A 61 -9.72 82.27 -61.54
C GLY A 61 -9.18 83.18 -62.66
N SER A 62 -9.68 84.42 -62.71
CA SER A 62 -9.13 85.49 -63.55
C SER A 62 -8.13 86.32 -62.75
N SER A 63 -6.91 86.44 -63.26
CA SER A 63 -5.87 87.38 -62.77
C SER A 63 -5.38 87.18 -61.32
N PRO A 64 -4.94 85.98 -60.89
CA PRO A 64 -4.38 85.78 -59.56
C PRO A 64 -2.98 86.40 -59.40
N THR A 65 -2.60 86.74 -58.16
CA THR A 65 -1.21 87.06 -57.79
C THR A 65 -0.37 85.81 -57.49
N ALA A 66 -0.98 84.63 -57.46
CA ALA A 66 -0.31 83.35 -57.23
C ALA A 66 -0.83 82.28 -58.18
N LEU A 67 0.09 81.58 -58.85
CA LEU A 67 -0.23 80.42 -59.68
C LEU A 67 -0.07 79.15 -58.85
N ASN A 68 -1.08 78.28 -58.88
CA ASN A 68 -1.08 77.02 -58.14
C ASN A 68 -0.62 75.88 -59.05
N PHE A 69 0.32 75.09 -58.54
CA PHE A 69 0.84 73.89 -59.16
C PHE A 69 0.56 72.71 -58.24
N THR A 70 0.15 71.58 -58.81
CA THR A 70 -0.07 70.34 -58.06
C THR A 70 0.88 69.29 -58.53
N TYR A 71 1.51 68.60 -57.60
CA TYR A 71 2.36 67.47 -57.86
C TYR A 71 1.91 66.28 -57.02
N THR A 72 1.58 65.17 -57.68
CA THR A 72 1.36 63.88 -57.01
C THR A 72 2.68 63.15 -56.92
N VAL A 73 3.14 62.87 -55.70
CA VAL A 73 4.39 62.14 -55.45
C VAL A 73 4.33 60.78 -56.15
N GLN A 74 5.33 60.46 -56.97
CA GLN A 74 5.38 59.20 -57.70
C GLN A 74 6.31 58.22 -56.99
N ALA A 75 6.17 56.92 -57.30
CA ALA A 75 7.04 55.91 -56.71
C ALA A 75 8.51 56.16 -57.10
N GLY A 76 9.41 56.08 -56.11
CA GLY A 76 10.84 56.31 -56.27
C GLY A 76 11.31 57.75 -56.05
N ASP A 77 10.37 58.70 -55.91
CA ASP A 77 10.71 60.09 -55.62
C ASP A 77 11.15 60.24 -54.17
N ASN A 78 12.27 60.94 -53.94
CA ASN A 78 12.77 61.20 -52.60
C ASN A 78 13.45 62.58 -52.57
N SER A 79 13.17 63.35 -51.52
CA SER A 79 13.86 64.60 -51.22
C SER A 79 13.82 64.87 -49.72
N ALA A 80 14.97 65.22 -49.13
CA ALA A 80 15.04 65.65 -47.75
C ALA A 80 14.36 67.02 -47.51
N ASP A 81 14.23 67.81 -48.57
CA ASP A 81 13.48 69.07 -48.58
C ASP A 81 13.10 69.42 -50.03
N LEU A 82 11.81 69.41 -50.35
CA LEU A 82 11.33 69.59 -51.71
C LEU A 82 11.55 71.03 -52.19
N ASP A 83 12.22 71.18 -53.32
CA ASP A 83 12.37 72.45 -54.02
C ASP A 83 12.21 72.26 -55.55
N TYR A 84 12.18 73.36 -56.28
CA TYR A 84 12.27 73.36 -57.74
C TYR A 84 13.72 73.18 -58.22
N SER A 85 13.92 72.71 -59.46
CA SER A 85 15.24 72.24 -59.93
C SER A 85 16.29 73.34 -60.15
N SER A 86 15.86 74.58 -60.41
CA SER A 86 16.73 75.73 -60.63
C SER A 86 15.95 77.05 -60.64
N THR A 87 16.66 78.19 -60.70
CA THR A 87 16.04 79.53 -60.86
C THR A 87 15.26 79.71 -62.17
N ILE A 88 15.35 78.77 -63.11
CA ILE A 88 14.63 78.80 -64.40
C ILE A 88 13.64 77.63 -64.54
N ALA A 89 13.31 76.93 -63.46
CA ALA A 89 12.46 75.74 -63.46
C ALA A 89 10.98 76.00 -63.82
N LEU A 90 10.54 77.26 -63.80
CA LEU A 90 9.20 77.64 -64.27
C LEU A 90 9.23 77.80 -65.79
N SER A 91 8.61 76.87 -66.50
CA SER A 91 8.53 76.84 -67.95
C SER A 91 7.11 77.15 -68.44
N LEU A 92 7.00 77.79 -69.60
CA LEU A 92 5.72 78.18 -70.18
C LEU A 92 4.99 77.05 -70.91
N ASN A 93 5.70 75.99 -71.32
CA ASN A 93 5.15 74.86 -72.08
C ASN A 93 4.24 75.29 -73.26
N GLY A 94 4.69 76.28 -74.04
CA GLY A 94 3.96 76.83 -75.18
C GLY A 94 2.96 77.95 -74.87
N GLY A 95 2.70 78.25 -73.59
CA GLY A 95 1.84 79.34 -73.16
C GLY A 95 2.55 80.67 -72.93
N THR A 96 1.86 81.60 -72.27
CA THR A 96 2.41 82.86 -71.76
C THR A 96 1.92 83.12 -70.33
N ILE A 97 2.71 83.84 -69.54
CA ILE A 97 2.32 84.42 -68.25
C ILE A 97 2.51 85.91 -68.39
N GLN A 98 1.43 86.70 -68.36
CA GLN A 98 1.47 88.13 -68.65
C GLN A 98 0.66 88.96 -67.65
N SER A 99 0.92 90.27 -67.60
CA SER A 99 0.00 91.23 -66.96
C SER A 99 -1.36 91.20 -67.69
N PRO A 100 -2.50 91.02 -66.99
CA PRO A 100 -3.81 90.94 -67.61
C PRO A 100 -4.25 92.28 -68.24
N ILE A 101 -3.65 93.39 -67.82
CA ILE A 101 -4.02 94.73 -68.29
C ILE A 101 -3.04 95.21 -69.35
N LEU A 102 -1.75 94.98 -69.16
CA LEU A 102 -0.68 95.59 -69.96
C LEU A 102 -0.05 94.61 -70.96
N LEU A 103 -0.40 93.32 -70.87
CA LEU A 103 0.07 92.23 -71.75
C LEU A 103 1.60 92.06 -71.80
N GLU A 104 2.28 92.49 -70.73
CA GLU A 104 3.73 92.37 -70.56
C GLU A 104 4.09 90.98 -70.02
N ASN A 105 5.08 90.32 -70.63
CA ASN A 105 5.57 89.01 -70.19
C ASN A 105 6.19 89.07 -68.79
N ALA A 106 5.74 88.19 -67.89
CA ALA A 106 6.30 88.06 -66.56
C ALA A 106 7.77 87.58 -66.60
N ALA A 107 8.59 88.08 -65.68
CA ALA A 107 9.92 87.52 -65.41
C ALA A 107 9.76 86.24 -64.59
N LEU A 108 10.17 85.10 -65.17
CA LEU A 108 9.98 83.76 -64.59
C LEU A 108 11.13 83.29 -63.69
N THR A 109 12.14 84.15 -63.46
CA THR A 109 13.27 83.81 -62.59
C THR A 109 12.78 83.60 -61.17
N LEU A 110 12.90 82.36 -60.70
CA LEU A 110 12.58 81.98 -59.33
C LEU A 110 13.73 82.39 -58.38
N PRO A 111 13.46 82.58 -57.08
CA PRO A 111 14.52 82.66 -56.07
C PRO A 111 15.50 81.48 -56.18
N THR A 112 16.75 81.63 -55.74
CA THR A 112 17.69 80.49 -55.70
C THR A 112 17.13 79.38 -54.79
N PRO A 113 17.07 78.11 -55.23
CA PRO A 113 16.65 77.00 -54.37
C PRO A 113 17.38 77.00 -53.01
N GLY A 114 16.64 76.79 -51.92
CA GLY A 114 17.13 76.87 -50.54
C GLY A 114 17.42 78.29 -50.00
N ALA A 115 17.39 79.34 -50.82
CA ALA A 115 17.52 80.72 -50.35
C ALA A 115 16.18 81.30 -49.89
N ALA A 116 16.19 82.44 -49.18
CA ALA A 116 14.97 83.11 -48.73
C ALA A 116 13.95 83.26 -49.89
N ASN A 117 12.68 83.01 -49.59
CA ASN A 117 11.55 83.00 -50.52
C ASN A 117 11.48 81.84 -51.54
N SER A 118 12.44 80.90 -51.55
CA SER A 118 12.31 79.63 -52.29
C SER A 118 11.36 78.64 -51.60
N LEU A 119 10.99 77.55 -52.27
CA LEU A 119 10.07 76.57 -51.72
C LEU A 119 10.66 75.90 -50.47
N GLY A 120 11.89 75.37 -50.54
CA GLY A 120 12.55 74.68 -49.42
C GLY A 120 12.86 75.60 -48.24
N ALA A 121 13.14 76.89 -48.49
CA ALA A 121 13.29 77.85 -47.40
C ALA A 121 11.96 78.20 -46.70
N ASN A 122 10.85 78.16 -47.42
CA ASN A 122 9.54 78.55 -46.90
C ASN A 122 8.78 77.38 -46.26
N LYS A 123 9.10 76.14 -46.64
CA LYS A 123 8.39 74.93 -46.23
C LYS A 123 9.35 73.76 -46.08
N ALA A 124 9.18 73.00 -45.00
CA ALA A 124 9.92 71.76 -44.77
C ALA A 124 9.07 70.58 -45.26
N LEU A 125 9.23 70.25 -46.54
CA LEU A 125 8.48 69.18 -47.21
C LEU A 125 9.43 68.04 -47.54
N VAL A 126 9.38 66.97 -46.75
CA VAL A 126 10.17 65.76 -47.01
C VAL A 126 9.36 64.86 -47.94
N ILE A 127 9.96 64.45 -49.06
CA ILE A 127 9.39 63.39 -49.90
C ILE A 127 10.14 62.11 -49.59
N ASP A 128 9.41 61.11 -49.10
CA ASP A 128 9.97 59.80 -48.76
C ASP A 128 9.02 58.72 -49.26
N THR A 129 9.46 58.01 -50.30
CA THR A 129 8.71 56.90 -50.89
C THR A 129 9.32 55.54 -50.55
N THR A 130 10.32 55.53 -49.66
CA THR A 130 11.07 54.34 -49.32
C THR A 130 10.48 53.73 -48.04
N ALA A 131 9.85 52.57 -48.19
CA ALA A 131 9.38 51.84 -47.01
C ALA A 131 10.54 51.49 -46.07
N PRO A 132 10.31 51.55 -44.74
CA PRO A 132 11.33 51.15 -43.79
C PRO A 132 11.63 49.64 -43.91
N PRO A 133 12.81 49.19 -43.47
CA PRO A 133 13.10 47.76 -43.35
C PRO A 133 12.04 47.04 -42.52
N ALA A 134 11.80 45.76 -42.83
CA ALA A 134 10.92 44.93 -42.02
C ALA A 134 11.43 44.88 -40.56
N PRO A 135 10.53 44.93 -39.56
CA PRO A 135 10.92 44.70 -38.17
C PRO A 135 11.64 43.36 -37.97
N SER A 136 12.40 43.24 -36.88
CA SER A 136 12.89 41.93 -36.44
C SER A 136 11.73 40.99 -36.20
N THR A 137 11.98 39.68 -36.26
CA THR A 137 11.03 38.68 -35.75
C THR A 137 10.64 39.07 -34.32
N PRO A 138 9.33 39.16 -34.00
CA PRO A 138 8.90 39.36 -32.62
C PRO A 138 9.48 38.30 -31.70
N ASN A 139 9.74 38.66 -30.46
CA ASN A 139 10.11 37.74 -29.39
C ASN A 139 9.09 37.83 -28.26
N LEU A 140 8.62 36.69 -27.77
CA LEU A 140 7.79 36.62 -26.56
C LEU A 140 8.65 36.96 -25.35
N LEU A 141 8.21 37.91 -24.53
CA LEU A 141 8.92 38.23 -23.30
C LEU A 141 8.89 37.05 -22.32
N ALA A 142 10.00 36.83 -21.62
CA ALA A 142 10.11 35.74 -20.64
C ALA A 142 9.04 35.80 -19.54
N ALA A 143 8.56 36.99 -19.16
CA ALA A 143 7.47 37.14 -18.19
C ALA A 143 6.08 36.77 -18.75
N SER A 144 5.96 36.66 -20.07
CA SER A 144 4.75 36.22 -20.77
C SER A 144 4.88 34.80 -21.33
N ASP A 145 6.01 34.13 -21.14
CA ASP A 145 6.23 32.72 -21.50
C ASP A 145 6.13 31.92 -20.19
N SER A 146 4.91 31.52 -19.83
CA SER A 146 4.55 30.98 -18.51
C SER A 146 4.78 29.47 -18.41
N GLY A 147 4.72 28.94 -17.18
CA GLY A 147 4.81 27.51 -16.95
C GLY A 147 6.23 27.06 -16.61
N SER A 148 6.64 25.89 -17.13
CA SER A 148 7.89 25.24 -16.73
C SER A 148 9.13 25.79 -17.44
N SER A 149 8.94 26.54 -18.53
CA SER A 149 9.99 27.19 -19.30
C SER A 149 9.55 28.61 -19.65
N ASN A 150 10.51 29.52 -19.75
CA ASN A 150 10.28 30.90 -20.17
C ASN A 150 10.84 31.16 -21.58
N SER A 151 11.00 30.10 -22.36
CA SER A 151 11.66 30.13 -23.66
C SER A 151 11.06 29.22 -24.72
N ASP A 152 10.12 28.34 -24.37
CA ASP A 152 9.49 27.36 -25.28
C ASP A 152 8.28 27.92 -26.05
N LYS A 153 7.86 29.16 -25.78
CA LYS A 153 6.76 29.85 -26.48
C LYS A 153 5.41 29.18 -26.26
N LEU A 154 5.24 28.53 -25.12
CA LEU A 154 3.99 27.91 -24.67
C LEU A 154 3.52 28.62 -23.40
N THR A 155 2.34 29.22 -23.42
CA THR A 155 1.86 30.02 -22.29
C THR A 155 0.36 29.97 -22.10
N ASN A 156 -0.09 30.15 -20.86
CA ASN A 156 -1.49 30.40 -20.53
C ASN A 156 -1.85 31.89 -20.41
N VAL A 157 -0.88 32.79 -20.68
CA VAL A 157 -1.12 34.23 -20.69
C VAL A 157 -1.78 34.60 -22.01
N THR A 158 -3.06 34.97 -21.98
CA THR A 158 -3.85 35.28 -23.19
C THR A 158 -3.59 36.68 -23.76
N THR A 159 -2.91 37.56 -23.03
CA THR A 159 -2.45 38.89 -23.52
C THR A 159 -0.94 39.00 -23.36
N PRO A 160 -0.16 38.18 -24.08
CA PRO A 160 1.29 38.17 -23.94
C PRO A 160 1.92 39.47 -24.41
N SER A 161 3.09 39.78 -23.86
CA SER A 161 3.90 40.92 -24.30
C SER A 161 5.03 40.48 -25.20
N PHE A 162 5.20 41.22 -26.30
CA PHE A 162 6.20 40.96 -27.33
C PHE A 162 7.19 42.11 -27.40
N THR A 163 8.40 41.77 -27.83
CA THR A 163 9.48 42.73 -28.10
C THR A 163 10.06 42.52 -29.49
N GLY A 164 10.70 43.55 -30.02
CA GLY A 164 11.51 43.46 -31.23
C GLY A 164 12.18 44.78 -31.54
N THR A 165 12.70 44.89 -32.76
CA THR A 165 13.25 46.13 -33.30
C THR A 165 12.58 46.53 -34.61
N ALA A 166 12.57 47.83 -34.90
CA ALA A 166 12.12 48.44 -36.14
C ALA A 166 12.93 49.72 -36.39
N GLN A 167 12.66 50.43 -37.49
CA GLN A 167 13.22 51.77 -37.69
C GLN A 167 12.88 52.67 -36.48
N ALA A 168 13.85 53.45 -36.01
CA ALA A 168 13.66 54.33 -34.85
C ALA A 168 12.49 55.30 -35.06
N ASN A 169 11.66 55.48 -34.02
CA ASN A 169 10.45 56.31 -34.02
C ASN A 169 9.33 55.87 -34.99
N ALA A 170 9.47 54.73 -35.68
CA ALA A 170 8.41 54.19 -36.52
C ALA A 170 7.25 53.64 -35.68
N THR A 171 6.03 53.72 -36.21
CA THR A 171 4.87 53.04 -35.62
C THR A 171 4.96 51.55 -35.93
N VAL A 172 4.87 50.69 -34.92
CA VAL A 172 4.91 49.24 -35.07
C VAL A 172 3.54 48.66 -34.79
N LYS A 173 3.00 47.90 -35.74
CA LYS A 173 1.77 47.12 -35.58
C LYS A 173 2.10 45.64 -35.49
N LEU A 174 1.52 44.97 -34.49
CA LEU A 174 1.65 43.53 -34.29
C LEU A 174 0.42 42.82 -34.86
N PHE A 175 0.63 41.65 -35.45
CA PHE A 175 -0.42 40.88 -36.10
C PHE A 175 -0.32 39.39 -35.75
N ASP A 176 -1.46 38.69 -35.82
CA ASP A 176 -1.56 37.23 -35.84
C ASP A 176 -1.95 36.71 -37.25
N THR A 177 -1.87 35.39 -37.43
CA THR A 177 -2.23 34.67 -38.65
C THR A 177 -1.45 35.26 -39.83
N ASN A 178 -0.13 35.40 -39.64
CA ASN A 178 0.83 35.90 -40.62
C ASN A 178 0.45 37.27 -41.22
N GLY A 179 0.02 38.21 -40.39
CA GLY A 179 -0.18 39.61 -40.80
C GLY A 179 -1.62 40.00 -41.12
N THR A 180 -2.62 39.19 -40.75
CA THR A 180 -4.03 39.43 -41.10
C THR A 180 -4.86 40.01 -39.96
N THR A 181 -4.64 39.57 -38.72
CA THR A 181 -5.40 40.03 -37.55
C THR A 181 -4.55 40.98 -36.71
N GLU A 182 -4.95 42.24 -36.54
CA GLU A 182 -4.20 43.21 -35.74
C GLU A 182 -4.33 42.92 -34.24
N LEU A 183 -3.19 42.79 -33.56
CA LEU A 183 -3.08 42.53 -32.13
C LEU A 183 -2.79 43.78 -31.31
N GLY A 184 -2.39 44.87 -31.95
CA GLY A 184 -2.11 46.15 -31.29
C GLY A 184 -1.11 46.98 -32.06
N THR A 185 -0.88 48.19 -31.56
CA THR A 185 0.10 49.14 -32.09
C THR A 185 0.93 49.75 -30.96
N THR A 186 2.20 50.04 -31.26
CA THR A 186 3.15 50.77 -30.39
C THR A 186 4.07 51.63 -31.27
N THR A 187 5.04 52.31 -30.67
CA THR A 187 6.07 53.07 -31.37
C THR A 187 7.44 52.54 -30.96
N ALA A 188 8.34 52.36 -31.94
CA ALA A 188 9.73 52.05 -31.65
C ALA A 188 10.43 53.26 -31.04
N ASP A 189 11.26 53.05 -30.02
CA ASP A 189 12.02 54.13 -29.38
C ASP A 189 13.09 54.73 -30.33
N GLY A 190 13.82 55.73 -29.85
CA GLY A 190 14.89 56.38 -30.63
C GLY A 190 16.06 55.45 -30.97
N SER A 191 16.14 54.27 -30.37
CA SER A 191 17.10 53.20 -30.68
C SER A 191 16.48 52.07 -31.52
N GLY A 192 15.19 52.16 -31.87
CA GLY A 192 14.46 51.18 -32.66
C GLY A 192 13.84 50.04 -31.87
N ASN A 193 13.94 50.00 -30.53
CA ASN A 193 13.34 48.92 -29.73
C ASN A 193 11.86 49.20 -29.48
N TRP A 194 11.06 48.13 -29.39
CA TRP A 194 9.65 48.25 -29.02
C TRP A 194 9.22 47.11 -28.10
N ILE A 195 8.21 47.41 -27.29
CA ILE A 195 7.46 46.46 -26.46
C ILE A 195 5.96 46.69 -26.70
N LEU A 196 5.21 45.60 -26.81
CA LEU A 196 3.76 45.63 -27.02
C LEU A 196 3.08 44.48 -26.28
N THR A 197 2.13 44.79 -25.41
CA THR A 197 1.17 43.83 -24.87
C THR A 197 0.04 43.65 -25.89
N SER A 198 -0.22 42.41 -26.31
CA SER A 198 -1.22 42.15 -27.32
C SER A 198 -2.65 42.25 -26.79
N ASN A 199 -3.59 42.44 -27.70
CA ASN A 199 -4.98 42.05 -27.51
C ASN A 199 -5.07 40.54 -27.17
N THR A 200 -6.24 40.12 -26.67
CA THR A 200 -6.47 38.73 -26.26
C THR A 200 -6.34 37.76 -27.43
N LEU A 201 -5.50 36.75 -27.26
CA LEU A 201 -5.36 35.60 -28.13
C LEU A 201 -6.19 34.43 -27.57
N SER A 202 -6.88 33.71 -28.45
CA SER A 202 -7.61 32.49 -28.11
C SER A 202 -6.64 31.32 -27.83
N PRO A 203 -7.09 30.22 -27.21
CA PRO A 203 -6.28 29.01 -27.15
C PRO A 203 -5.94 28.48 -28.56
N GLY A 204 -4.72 27.99 -28.75
CA GLY A 204 -4.23 27.45 -30.01
C GLY A 204 -2.85 27.98 -30.43
N LEU A 205 -2.42 27.60 -31.62
CA LEU A 205 -1.16 28.06 -32.22
C LEU A 205 -1.36 29.36 -32.99
N HIS A 206 -0.51 30.34 -32.71
CA HIS A 206 -0.49 31.66 -33.31
C HIS A 206 0.81 31.90 -34.08
N SER A 207 0.74 32.76 -35.10
CA SER A 207 1.89 33.17 -35.92
C SER A 207 2.00 34.68 -35.91
N ILE A 208 2.87 35.16 -35.02
CA ILE A 208 2.98 36.57 -34.65
C ILE A 208 3.98 37.28 -35.57
N THR A 209 3.54 38.33 -36.26
CA THR A 209 4.38 39.16 -37.13
C THR A 209 4.24 40.64 -36.80
N ALA A 210 5.19 41.46 -37.24
CA ALA A 210 5.16 42.91 -37.09
C ALA A 210 5.36 43.63 -38.43
N LYS A 211 4.75 44.81 -38.56
CA LYS A 211 5.02 45.78 -39.65
C LYS A 211 5.34 47.13 -39.04
N ALA A 212 6.28 47.85 -39.65
CA ALA A 212 6.60 49.22 -39.30
C ALA A 212 5.97 50.20 -40.30
N THR A 213 5.59 51.37 -39.81
CA THR A 213 5.17 52.53 -40.61
C THR A 213 6.02 53.72 -40.23
N ASP A 214 6.73 54.29 -41.20
CA ASP A 214 7.60 55.45 -40.99
C ASP A 214 6.80 56.76 -40.85
N ALA A 215 7.50 57.89 -40.75
CA ALA A 215 6.89 59.21 -40.60
C ALA A 215 6.11 59.69 -41.83
N ALA A 216 6.46 59.22 -43.04
CA ALA A 216 5.74 59.52 -44.28
C ALA A 216 4.52 58.61 -44.49
N GLY A 217 4.37 57.58 -43.65
CA GLY A 217 3.29 56.61 -43.74
C GLY A 217 3.58 55.47 -44.72
N ASN A 218 4.84 55.24 -45.11
CA ASN A 218 5.23 54.04 -45.86
C ASN A 218 5.23 52.84 -44.92
N VAL A 219 4.71 51.70 -45.40
CA VAL A 219 4.57 50.48 -44.60
C VAL A 219 5.61 49.46 -45.06
N SER A 220 6.33 48.87 -44.11
CA SER A 220 7.30 47.80 -44.38
C SER A 220 6.65 46.50 -44.87
N ALA A 221 7.47 45.60 -45.41
CA ALA A 221 7.10 44.18 -45.43
C ALA A 221 6.90 43.65 -43.98
N ALA A 222 6.16 42.55 -43.84
CA ALA A 222 6.04 41.87 -42.55
C ALA A 222 7.37 41.25 -42.12
N SER A 223 7.63 41.20 -40.81
CA SER A 223 8.71 40.41 -40.22
C SER A 223 8.53 38.90 -40.49
N ALA A 224 9.53 38.10 -40.15
CA ALA A 224 9.31 36.66 -40.00
C ALA A 224 8.30 36.39 -38.86
N GLY A 225 7.60 35.27 -38.94
CA GLY A 225 6.60 34.85 -37.93
C GLY A 225 7.24 34.18 -36.73
N LEU A 226 6.80 34.56 -35.53
CA LEU A 226 7.05 33.85 -34.28
C LEU A 226 5.87 32.92 -33.98
N GLY A 227 6.14 31.61 -33.85
CA GLY A 227 5.15 30.65 -33.35
C GLY A 227 4.96 30.80 -31.85
N VAL A 228 3.72 30.98 -31.39
CA VAL A 228 3.36 30.99 -29.97
C VAL A 228 2.13 30.13 -29.76
N ALA A 229 2.18 29.24 -28.78
CA ALA A 229 1.04 28.42 -28.38
C ALA A 229 0.40 29.01 -27.12
N ILE A 230 -0.89 29.31 -27.21
CA ILE A 230 -1.71 29.70 -26.06
C ILE A 230 -2.46 28.47 -25.59
N ASP A 231 -2.24 28.07 -24.35
CA ASP A 231 -2.93 26.95 -23.71
C ASP A 231 -3.49 27.37 -22.36
N THR A 232 -4.81 27.45 -22.28
CA THR A 232 -5.54 27.79 -21.05
C THR A 232 -6.28 26.59 -20.47
N THR A 233 -5.99 25.38 -20.95
CA THR A 233 -6.71 24.16 -20.55
C THR A 233 -6.12 23.67 -19.25
N ALA A 234 -6.92 23.64 -18.18
CA ALA A 234 -6.46 23.07 -16.93
C ALA A 234 -6.35 21.54 -17.05
N PRO A 235 -5.24 20.94 -16.60
CA PRO A 235 -5.13 19.49 -16.56
C PRO A 235 -6.08 18.93 -15.50
N SER A 236 -6.65 17.76 -15.77
CA SER A 236 -7.66 17.11 -14.93
C SER A 236 -7.30 15.66 -14.60
N VAL A 237 -7.70 15.21 -13.42
CA VAL A 237 -7.51 13.82 -12.99
C VAL A 237 -8.44 12.92 -13.80
N SER A 238 -7.85 11.97 -14.54
CA SER A 238 -8.55 10.96 -15.32
C SER A 238 -8.92 9.73 -14.48
N SER A 239 -8.04 9.29 -13.57
CA SER A 239 -8.31 8.21 -12.63
C SER A 239 -7.35 8.22 -11.44
N VAL A 240 -7.70 7.45 -10.40
CA VAL A 240 -6.80 7.16 -9.29
C VAL A 240 -6.65 5.64 -9.13
N THR A 241 -5.44 5.15 -9.36
CA THR A 241 -5.08 3.76 -9.04
C THR A 241 -4.81 3.66 -7.54
N VAL A 242 -5.44 2.69 -6.90
CA VAL A 242 -5.36 2.43 -5.46
C VAL A 242 -4.44 1.23 -5.16
N PRO A 243 -4.02 1.02 -3.90
CA PRO A 243 -3.29 -0.18 -3.50
C PRO A 243 -4.02 -1.48 -3.87
N LEU A 244 -3.28 -2.58 -3.94
CA LEU A 244 -3.87 -3.90 -4.18
C LEU A 244 -4.78 -4.32 -3.02
N ASN A 245 -5.80 -5.13 -3.31
CA ASN A 245 -6.63 -5.74 -2.28
C ASN A 245 -5.79 -6.66 -1.40
N ALA A 246 -5.63 -6.30 -0.12
CA ALA A 246 -4.87 -7.03 0.89
C ALA A 246 -5.12 -6.44 2.28
N SER A 247 -4.69 -7.17 3.31
CA SER A 247 -4.51 -6.62 4.66
C SER A 247 -3.09 -6.12 4.83
N TYR A 248 -2.96 -4.83 5.15
CA TYR A 248 -1.69 -4.16 5.38
C TYR A 248 -1.44 -3.92 6.87
N THR A 249 -0.19 -3.97 7.29
CA THR A 249 0.25 -3.81 8.68
C THR A 249 1.18 -2.61 8.86
N THR A 250 1.44 -2.22 10.11
CA THR A 250 2.31 -1.09 10.45
C THR A 250 3.65 -1.13 9.71
N GLY A 251 4.08 0.03 9.19
CA GLY A 251 5.30 0.20 8.41
C GLY A 251 5.17 -0.11 6.92
N GLN A 252 4.09 -0.75 6.48
CA GLN A 252 3.84 -0.97 5.05
C GLN A 252 3.30 0.29 4.37
N ALA A 253 3.55 0.41 3.07
CA ALA A 253 3.16 1.56 2.26
C ALA A 253 1.89 1.27 1.44
N LEU A 254 0.94 2.20 1.54
CA LEU A 254 -0.20 2.32 0.63
C LEU A 254 0.16 3.34 -0.45
N ASN A 255 0.33 2.87 -1.69
CA ASN A 255 0.65 3.71 -2.83
C ASN A 255 -0.60 3.99 -3.68
N PHE A 256 -0.83 5.25 -3.95
CA PHE A 256 -1.90 5.76 -4.81
C PHE A 256 -1.25 6.45 -6.00
N THR A 257 -1.72 6.18 -7.20
CA THR A 257 -1.25 6.88 -8.39
C THR A 257 -2.40 7.70 -8.97
N VAL A 258 -2.29 9.02 -8.86
CA VAL A 258 -3.22 9.98 -9.47
C VAL A 258 -2.77 10.22 -10.91
N ILE A 259 -3.64 9.88 -11.85
CA ILE A 259 -3.35 10.00 -13.29
C ILE A 259 -4.09 11.22 -13.84
N PHE A 260 -3.35 12.12 -14.49
CA PHE A 260 -3.85 13.29 -15.20
C PHE A 260 -3.94 13.01 -16.70
N ASN A 261 -4.69 13.83 -17.44
CA ASN A 261 -4.77 13.75 -18.91
C ASN A 261 -3.49 14.23 -19.62
N GLU A 262 -2.57 14.85 -18.89
CA GLU A 262 -1.32 15.43 -19.40
C GLU A 262 -0.28 15.56 -18.27
N ALA A 263 0.92 16.04 -18.60
CA ALA A 263 2.03 16.09 -17.66
C ALA A 263 1.88 17.23 -16.62
N ILE A 264 2.19 16.94 -15.35
CA ILE A 264 2.09 17.88 -14.24
C ILE A 264 3.44 18.10 -13.58
N SER A 265 3.81 19.36 -13.40
CA SER A 265 4.91 19.80 -12.53
C SER A 265 4.40 20.06 -11.12
N VAL A 266 5.10 19.52 -10.12
CA VAL A 266 4.74 19.61 -8.70
C VAL A 266 5.75 20.51 -7.97
N THR A 267 5.23 21.44 -7.18
CA THR A 267 6.01 22.15 -6.14
C THR A 267 5.41 21.88 -4.76
N GLY A 268 6.19 22.02 -3.70
CA GLY A 268 5.75 21.79 -2.33
C GLY A 268 5.51 20.31 -2.01
N THR A 269 4.67 20.05 -1.00
CA THR A 269 4.42 18.70 -0.46
C THR A 269 2.92 18.37 -0.46
N PRO A 270 2.30 18.23 -1.63
CA PRO A 270 0.87 17.93 -1.70
C PRO A 270 0.55 16.56 -1.10
N THR A 271 -0.65 16.40 -0.57
CA THR A 271 -1.14 15.16 0.04
C THR A 271 -2.53 14.79 -0.47
N ILE A 272 -2.93 13.54 -0.27
CA ILE A 272 -4.34 13.11 -0.37
C ILE A 272 -4.79 12.61 1.01
N ALA A 273 -5.99 13.00 1.41
CA ALA A 273 -6.56 12.54 2.66
C ALA A 273 -7.01 11.08 2.55
N LEU A 274 -6.81 10.30 3.61
CA LEU A 274 -7.37 8.97 3.77
C LEU A 274 -8.13 8.95 5.09
N LEU A 275 -9.34 8.42 5.10
CA LEU A 275 -10.09 8.17 6.34
C LEU A 275 -9.96 6.69 6.68
N LEU A 276 -9.52 6.42 7.91
CA LEU A 276 -9.39 5.09 8.51
C LEU A 276 -10.43 4.93 9.63
N ASN A 277 -10.91 3.70 9.90
CA ASN A 277 -11.78 3.44 11.07
C ASN A 277 -11.15 3.92 12.39
N THR A 278 -9.86 3.62 12.58
CA THR A 278 -9.04 4.04 13.73
C THR A 278 -7.86 4.87 13.25
N GLY A 279 -7.68 6.06 13.81
CA GLY A 279 -6.67 7.04 13.38
C GLY A 279 -7.25 8.27 12.67
N GLY A 280 -8.54 8.25 12.31
CA GLY A 280 -9.23 9.38 11.70
C GLY A 280 -8.72 9.68 10.29
N ILE A 281 -8.60 10.97 9.96
CA ILE A 281 -8.06 11.41 8.67
C ILE A 281 -6.53 11.47 8.74
N VAL A 282 -5.88 10.67 7.91
CA VAL A 282 -4.42 10.67 7.68
C VAL A 282 -4.10 11.18 6.28
N GLN A 283 -2.81 11.41 5.98
CA GLN A 283 -2.38 12.03 4.73
C GLN A 283 -1.38 11.13 3.99
N ALA A 284 -1.70 10.70 2.77
CA ALA A 284 -0.71 10.10 1.88
C ALA A 284 0.07 11.24 1.21
N ALA A 285 1.39 11.26 1.41
CA ALA A 285 2.25 12.33 0.92
C ALA A 285 2.69 12.08 -0.52
N TYR A 286 2.81 13.14 -1.31
CA TYR A 286 3.42 13.07 -2.62
C TYR A 286 4.84 12.49 -2.54
N ALA A 287 5.09 11.45 -3.33
CA ALA A 287 6.34 10.71 -3.35
C ALA A 287 7.14 10.95 -4.64
N SER A 288 6.50 10.93 -5.80
CA SER A 288 7.17 11.05 -7.10
C SER A 288 6.20 11.31 -8.27
N GLY A 289 6.75 11.62 -9.46
CA GLY A 289 5.98 11.73 -10.70
C GLY A 289 5.93 13.12 -11.34
N SER A 290 6.55 14.14 -10.74
CA SER A 290 6.62 15.49 -11.31
C SER A 290 7.24 15.48 -12.72
N GLY A 291 6.65 16.25 -13.63
CA GLY A 291 6.97 16.25 -15.06
C GLY A 291 6.30 15.13 -15.85
N THR A 292 5.44 14.32 -15.22
CA THR A 292 4.68 13.23 -15.88
C THR A 292 3.19 13.37 -15.61
N SER A 293 2.36 12.58 -16.28
CA SER A 293 0.93 12.54 -16.03
C SER A 293 0.52 11.67 -14.84
N ALA A 294 1.46 10.96 -14.21
CA ALA A 294 1.17 10.05 -13.11
C ALA A 294 1.93 10.47 -11.84
N LEU A 295 1.19 10.93 -10.83
CA LEU A 295 1.75 11.32 -9.54
C LEU A 295 1.50 10.22 -8.51
N THR A 296 2.56 9.75 -7.85
CA THR A 296 2.45 8.77 -6.78
C THR A 296 2.39 9.46 -5.43
N PHE A 297 1.39 9.09 -4.63
CA PHE A 297 1.21 9.48 -3.23
C PHE A 297 1.32 8.23 -2.36
N THR A 298 2.04 8.33 -1.24
CA THR A 298 2.33 7.20 -0.36
C THR A 298 1.94 7.53 1.07
N TYR A 299 1.16 6.65 1.69
CA TYR A 299 0.94 6.63 3.14
C TYR A 299 1.65 5.42 3.74
N VAL A 300 2.55 5.64 4.69
CA VAL A 300 3.16 4.57 5.48
C VAL A 300 2.32 4.36 6.73
N ILE A 301 1.85 3.13 6.94
CA ILE A 301 0.90 2.80 8.01
C ILE A 301 1.57 3.02 9.37
N ALA A 302 1.01 3.92 10.16
CA ALA A 302 1.46 4.21 11.52
C ALA A 302 1.17 3.05 12.49
N ALA A 303 1.71 3.12 13.71
CA ALA A 303 1.29 2.24 14.79
C ALA A 303 -0.15 2.59 15.21
N ASN A 304 -0.91 1.59 15.68
CA ASN A 304 -2.25 1.75 16.27
C ASN A 304 -3.31 2.38 15.33
N VAL A 305 -3.16 2.23 14.02
CA VAL A 305 -4.22 2.56 13.04
C VAL A 305 -4.80 1.27 12.47
N ALA A 306 -6.11 1.28 12.21
CA ALA A 306 -6.83 0.12 11.70
C ALA A 306 -8.00 0.56 10.84
N ASP A 307 -8.36 -0.27 9.86
CA ASP A 307 -9.46 -0.13 8.94
C ASP A 307 -9.88 -1.51 8.42
N ASN A 308 -11.05 -1.98 8.87
CA ASN A 308 -11.54 -3.33 8.63
C ASN A 308 -12.65 -3.40 7.57
N ASP A 309 -13.18 -2.25 7.13
CA ASP A 309 -14.23 -2.15 6.11
C ASP A 309 -13.76 -1.51 4.79
N GLY A 310 -12.47 -1.16 4.71
CA GLY A 310 -11.82 -0.62 3.54
C GLY A 310 -11.60 0.89 3.66
N ILE A 311 -10.36 1.33 3.44
CA ILE A 311 -10.00 2.74 3.58
C ILE A 311 -10.85 3.63 2.67
N VAL A 312 -11.07 4.89 3.06
CA VAL A 312 -11.74 5.89 2.20
C VAL A 312 -10.75 6.93 1.73
N VAL A 313 -10.61 7.09 0.41
CA VAL A 313 -9.77 8.15 -0.18
C VAL A 313 -10.56 9.45 -0.26
N GLY A 314 -9.96 10.56 0.15
CA GLY A 314 -10.51 11.90 0.00
C GLY A 314 -10.77 12.25 -1.47
N ASN A 315 -11.61 13.25 -1.71
CA ASN A 315 -12.05 13.61 -3.06
C ASN A 315 -11.14 14.61 -3.78
N SER A 316 -10.03 15.04 -3.18
CA SER A 316 -9.13 16.03 -3.77
C SER A 316 -7.70 15.93 -3.30
N VAL A 317 -6.76 16.40 -4.12
CA VAL A 317 -5.39 16.70 -3.71
C VAL A 317 -5.35 17.97 -2.86
N ILE A 318 -4.66 17.92 -1.72
CA ILE A 318 -4.40 19.05 -0.82
C ILE A 318 -3.00 19.57 -1.12
N LEU A 319 -2.86 20.84 -1.51
CA LEU A 319 -1.59 21.37 -2.02
C LEU A 319 -0.53 21.66 -0.95
N ASN A 320 -0.92 21.88 0.31
CA ASN A 320 -0.01 22.25 1.41
C ASN A 320 0.96 23.40 1.04
N GLY A 321 0.46 24.44 0.38
CA GLY A 321 1.25 25.60 -0.07
C GLY A 321 2.05 25.37 -1.37
N GLY A 322 1.99 24.17 -1.95
CA GLY A 322 2.57 23.84 -3.24
C GLY A 322 1.65 24.15 -4.44
N THR A 323 2.05 23.68 -5.61
CA THR A 323 1.28 23.83 -6.87
C THR A 323 1.35 22.56 -7.70
N LEU A 324 0.26 22.22 -8.39
CA LEU A 324 0.23 21.27 -9.50
C LEU A 324 -0.12 22.05 -10.77
N LYS A 325 0.82 22.14 -11.71
CA LYS A 325 0.63 22.88 -12.96
C LYS A 325 1.07 22.08 -14.17
N ASP A 326 0.43 22.28 -15.33
CA ASP A 326 0.93 21.76 -16.61
C ASP A 326 2.16 22.53 -17.10
N THR A 327 2.62 22.21 -18.31
CA THR A 327 3.78 22.88 -18.94
C THR A 327 3.52 24.33 -19.33
N ALA A 328 2.27 24.70 -19.64
CA ALA A 328 1.87 26.08 -19.98
C ALA A 328 1.65 26.96 -18.73
N GLY A 329 1.56 26.34 -17.55
CA GLY A 329 1.36 26.99 -16.26
C GLY A 329 -0.09 27.01 -15.76
N ASN A 330 -1.01 26.26 -16.35
CA ASN A 330 -2.38 26.13 -15.87
C ASN A 330 -2.43 25.33 -14.57
N ASN A 331 -3.22 25.77 -13.61
CA ASN A 331 -3.44 25.02 -12.37
C ASN A 331 -4.26 23.78 -12.64
N ALA A 332 -3.85 22.65 -12.10
CA ALA A 332 -4.60 21.41 -12.21
C ALA A 332 -5.93 21.47 -11.46
N VAL A 333 -6.95 20.81 -12.02
CA VAL A 333 -8.19 20.48 -11.32
C VAL A 333 -7.88 19.39 -10.30
N LEU A 334 -8.03 19.73 -9.01
CA LEU A 334 -7.55 18.88 -7.91
C LEU A 334 -8.54 17.78 -7.49
N THR A 335 -9.77 17.80 -8.01
CA THR A 335 -10.79 16.79 -7.73
C THR A 335 -10.32 15.44 -8.26
N LEU A 336 -10.31 14.43 -7.39
CA LEU A 336 -10.01 13.06 -7.75
C LEU A 336 -11.24 12.41 -8.38
N ASN A 337 -11.11 11.99 -9.63
CA ASN A 337 -12.15 11.28 -10.37
C ASN A 337 -11.80 9.80 -10.50
N ALA A 338 -12.83 8.96 -10.70
CA ALA A 338 -12.67 7.52 -10.97
C ALA A 338 -11.68 6.83 -10.01
N ILE A 339 -11.86 7.05 -8.71
CA ILE A 339 -11.06 6.40 -7.68
C ILE A 339 -11.37 4.90 -7.71
N GLY A 340 -10.34 4.07 -7.79
CA GLY A 340 -10.48 2.61 -7.70
C GLY A 340 -11.14 2.17 -6.38
N SER A 341 -11.80 1.01 -6.38
CA SER A 341 -12.43 0.50 -5.16
C SER A 341 -11.39 0.16 -4.08
N THR A 342 -11.63 0.64 -2.86
CA THR A 342 -10.78 0.40 -1.69
C THR A 342 -11.41 -0.52 -0.65
N THR A 343 -12.58 -1.13 -0.94
CA THR A 343 -13.33 -1.98 0.00
C THR A 343 -12.53 -3.15 0.56
N ASN A 344 -11.53 -3.65 -0.18
CA ASN A 344 -10.67 -4.75 0.26
C ASN A 344 -9.22 -4.30 0.51
N VAL A 345 -8.98 -2.99 0.63
CA VAL A 345 -7.69 -2.43 1.09
C VAL A 345 -7.84 -2.22 2.59
N LEU A 346 -7.47 -3.23 3.36
CA LEU A 346 -7.65 -3.28 4.81
C LEU A 346 -6.36 -2.87 5.52
N VAL A 347 -6.49 -2.20 6.66
CA VAL A 347 -5.36 -1.79 7.50
C VAL A 347 -5.53 -2.41 8.89
N GLY A 348 -4.50 -3.10 9.38
CA GLY A 348 -4.57 -3.88 10.61
C GLY A 348 -4.93 -5.34 10.35
N ALA A 349 -4.56 -6.19 11.32
CA ALA A 349 -5.08 -7.56 11.41
C ALA A 349 -6.20 -7.59 12.45
N PRO A 350 -7.32 -8.32 12.24
CA PRO A 350 -8.27 -8.56 13.31
C PRO A 350 -7.57 -9.36 14.41
N ALA A 351 -7.27 -8.72 15.53
CA ALA A 351 -6.72 -9.38 16.69
C ALA A 351 -7.84 -10.19 17.36
N VAL A 352 -7.77 -11.51 17.22
CA VAL A 352 -8.74 -12.43 17.83
C VAL A 352 -8.48 -12.49 19.35
N PRO A 353 -9.50 -12.23 20.20
CA PRO A 353 -9.32 -12.20 21.65
C PRO A 353 -8.97 -13.59 22.19
N PRO A 354 -8.25 -13.70 23.32
CA PRO A 354 -8.12 -14.96 24.03
C PRO A 354 -9.50 -15.46 24.50
N VAL A 355 -9.82 -16.72 24.20
CA VAL A 355 -11.08 -17.37 24.60
C VAL A 355 -10.80 -18.45 25.65
N PHE A 356 -11.56 -18.48 26.74
CA PHE A 356 -11.45 -19.53 27.75
C PHE A 356 -11.67 -20.91 27.11
N ASN A 357 -10.79 -21.86 27.42
CA ASN A 357 -10.87 -23.23 26.92
C ASN A 357 -11.12 -24.24 28.05
N THR A 358 -10.16 -24.39 28.98
CA THR A 358 -10.29 -25.32 30.11
C THR A 358 -9.60 -24.80 31.36
N ALA A 359 -9.94 -25.35 32.53
CA ALA A 359 -9.23 -25.11 33.77
C ALA A 359 -9.05 -26.39 34.58
N ALA A 360 -7.88 -26.56 35.19
CA ALA A 360 -7.56 -27.69 36.05
C ALA A 360 -6.79 -27.24 37.29
N VAL A 361 -7.04 -27.88 38.44
CA VAL A 361 -6.37 -27.61 39.71
C VAL A 361 -5.68 -28.85 40.27
N ASN A 362 -4.48 -28.66 40.84
CA ASN A 362 -3.75 -29.67 41.59
C ASN A 362 -3.12 -29.02 42.83
N GLY A 363 -3.69 -29.30 44.01
CA GLY A 363 -3.30 -28.66 45.26
C GLY A 363 -3.57 -27.16 45.25
N ILE A 364 -2.50 -26.35 45.29
CA ILE A 364 -2.59 -24.88 45.27
C ILE A 364 -2.49 -24.26 43.86
N SER A 365 -2.16 -25.06 42.83
CA SER A 365 -1.93 -24.55 41.47
C SER A 365 -3.14 -24.80 40.59
N LEU A 366 -3.75 -23.74 40.06
CA LEU A 366 -4.88 -23.80 39.13
C LEU A 366 -4.46 -23.21 37.79
N VAL A 367 -4.46 -24.02 36.74
CA VAL A 367 -4.06 -23.64 35.38
C VAL A 367 -5.30 -23.43 34.54
N ILE A 368 -5.40 -22.28 33.88
CA ILE A 368 -6.45 -21.93 32.92
C ILE A 368 -5.83 -21.86 31.53
N SER A 369 -6.41 -22.53 30.53
CA SER A 369 -5.97 -22.49 29.14
C SER A 369 -6.88 -21.64 28.27
N TYR A 370 -6.28 -20.99 27.26
CA TYR A 370 -6.98 -20.12 26.33
C TYR A 370 -6.74 -20.52 24.86
N THR A 371 -7.78 -20.38 24.03
CA THR A 371 -7.74 -20.56 22.56
C THR A 371 -7.80 -19.21 21.84
N GLU A 372 -7.66 -19.22 20.51
CA GLU A 372 -7.85 -18.07 19.62
C GLU A 372 -6.85 -16.88 19.74
N ALA A 373 -6.00 -16.82 20.76
CA ALA A 373 -4.88 -15.87 20.82
C ALA A 373 -3.64 -16.37 20.04
N THR A 374 -2.88 -15.47 19.39
CA THR A 374 -1.56 -15.81 18.84
C THR A 374 -0.56 -16.11 19.96
N THR A 375 -0.42 -15.19 20.92
CA THR A 375 0.27 -15.34 22.22
C THR A 375 -0.43 -14.49 23.28
N LEU A 376 -0.37 -14.88 24.56
CA LEU A 376 -0.83 -14.02 25.66
C LEU A 376 0.21 -12.94 25.98
N ASP A 377 -0.24 -11.78 26.50
CA ASP A 377 0.66 -10.75 27.04
C ASP A 377 1.06 -11.09 28.48
N ALA A 378 2.33 -11.48 28.68
CA ALA A 378 2.88 -11.74 30.00
C ALA A 378 3.50 -10.50 30.67
N ALA A 379 3.69 -9.39 29.94
CA ALA A 379 4.25 -8.16 30.47
C ALA A 379 3.20 -7.34 31.25
N HIS A 380 1.92 -7.52 30.92
CA HIS A 380 0.80 -6.84 31.56
C HIS A 380 -0.24 -7.83 32.09
N PRO A 381 0.09 -8.66 33.11
CA PRO A 381 -0.86 -9.57 33.70
C PRO A 381 -1.93 -8.80 34.49
N PRO A 382 -3.21 -9.23 34.48
CA PRO A 382 -4.24 -8.62 35.32
C PRO A 382 -3.94 -8.82 36.80
N ALA A 383 -4.56 -8.01 37.65
CA ALA A 383 -4.44 -8.21 39.09
C ALA A 383 -5.00 -9.59 39.50
N PRO A 384 -4.40 -10.31 40.47
CA PRO A 384 -4.91 -11.61 40.93
C PRO A 384 -6.40 -11.60 41.33
N GLY A 385 -6.90 -10.45 41.81
CA GLY A 385 -8.32 -10.25 42.16
C GLY A 385 -9.30 -10.23 40.97
N ALA A 386 -8.82 -10.20 39.72
CA ALA A 386 -9.66 -10.37 38.53
C ALA A 386 -10.22 -11.80 38.41
N TYR A 387 -9.59 -12.77 39.10
CA TYR A 387 -10.06 -14.15 39.16
C TYR A 387 -10.77 -14.43 40.48
N SER A 388 -11.97 -15.01 40.39
CA SER A 388 -12.73 -15.48 41.55
C SER A 388 -12.77 -17.00 41.56
N VAL A 389 -12.12 -17.61 42.56
CA VAL A 389 -12.09 -19.07 42.73
C VAL A 389 -12.92 -19.47 43.95
N LEU A 390 -13.88 -20.37 43.75
CA LEU A 390 -14.68 -20.99 44.83
C LEU A 390 -14.32 -22.45 44.95
N VAL A 391 -14.11 -22.91 46.18
CA VAL A 391 -13.83 -24.32 46.52
C VAL A 391 -14.92 -24.76 47.50
N GLY A 392 -15.75 -25.72 47.10
CA GLY A 392 -16.94 -26.13 47.87
C GLY A 392 -17.92 -24.98 48.13
N GLY A 393 -17.95 -23.98 47.25
CA GLY A 393 -18.78 -22.78 47.41
C GLY A 393 -18.18 -21.68 48.30
N VAL A 394 -16.99 -21.89 48.86
CA VAL A 394 -16.28 -20.89 49.70
C VAL A 394 -15.16 -20.23 48.88
N ALA A 395 -14.99 -18.92 49.03
CA ALA A 395 -13.93 -18.18 48.35
C ALA A 395 -12.53 -18.67 48.76
N ASN A 396 -11.72 -19.00 47.75
CA ASN A 396 -10.31 -19.30 47.90
C ASN A 396 -9.52 -18.19 47.21
N VAL A 397 -8.77 -17.40 47.99
CA VAL A 397 -8.11 -16.19 47.49
C VAL A 397 -6.95 -16.57 46.58
N VAL A 398 -6.84 -15.90 45.43
CA VAL A 398 -5.72 -16.02 44.50
C VAL A 398 -4.59 -15.10 44.96
N THR A 399 -3.46 -15.68 45.35
CA THR A 399 -2.30 -14.96 45.91
C THR A 399 -1.20 -14.69 44.87
N GLY A 400 -1.28 -15.33 43.71
CA GLY A 400 -0.31 -15.16 42.63
C GLY A 400 -0.92 -15.51 41.27
N LEU A 401 -0.40 -14.85 40.24
CA LEU A 401 -0.74 -15.09 38.85
C LEU A 401 0.54 -15.05 38.02
N THR A 402 0.74 -16.07 37.19
CA THR A 402 1.78 -16.10 36.16
C THR A 402 1.15 -16.39 34.82
N ILE A 403 1.54 -15.65 33.78
CA ILE A 403 1.09 -15.88 32.40
C ILE A 403 2.19 -16.60 31.63
N ASP A 404 1.86 -17.75 31.05
CA ASP A 404 2.69 -18.39 30.04
C ASP A 404 2.20 -17.99 28.65
N ALA A 405 2.93 -17.06 28.03
CA ALA A 405 2.60 -16.48 26.74
C ALA A 405 2.52 -17.52 25.61
N LEU A 406 3.38 -18.55 25.64
CA LEU A 406 3.51 -19.55 24.57
C LEU A 406 2.56 -20.72 24.78
N ALA A 407 2.42 -21.19 26.02
CA ALA A 407 1.44 -22.22 26.36
C ALA A 407 0.00 -21.69 26.38
N LYS A 408 -0.18 -20.36 26.33
CA LYS A 408 -1.47 -19.66 26.39
C LYS A 408 -2.22 -20.01 27.68
N THR A 409 -1.52 -20.00 28.79
CA THR A 409 -2.09 -20.33 30.10
C THR A 409 -1.92 -19.22 31.13
N ALA A 410 -2.92 -19.09 32.00
CA ALA A 410 -2.84 -18.33 33.24
C ALA A 410 -2.75 -19.31 34.41
N ILE A 411 -1.69 -19.21 35.20
CA ILE A 411 -1.42 -20.10 36.34
C ILE A 411 -1.68 -19.31 37.62
N LEU A 412 -2.73 -19.71 38.34
CA LEU A 412 -3.17 -19.12 39.59
C LEU A 412 -2.55 -19.89 40.77
N THR A 413 -2.08 -19.15 41.78
CA THR A 413 -1.71 -19.72 43.09
C THR A 413 -2.83 -19.45 44.09
N LEU A 414 -3.39 -20.50 44.67
CA LEU A 414 -4.47 -20.44 45.66
C LEU A 414 -3.93 -20.38 47.09
N THR A 415 -4.67 -19.72 47.98
CA THR A 415 -4.28 -19.58 49.40
C THR A 415 -4.37 -20.90 50.15
N THR A 416 -5.43 -21.68 49.90
CA THR A 416 -5.61 -23.00 50.52
C THR A 416 -5.55 -24.10 49.46
N PRO A 417 -4.88 -25.23 49.74
CA PRO A 417 -4.84 -26.35 48.82
C PRO A 417 -6.25 -26.93 48.63
N VAL A 418 -6.62 -27.15 47.37
CA VAL A 418 -7.82 -27.92 47.02
C VAL A 418 -7.54 -29.37 47.33
N THR A 419 -8.43 -30.06 48.05
CA THR A 419 -8.29 -31.50 48.30
C THR A 419 -9.06 -32.30 47.25
N ALA A 420 -8.71 -33.58 47.09
CA ALA A 420 -9.44 -34.48 46.20
C ALA A 420 -10.95 -34.46 46.43
N GLY A 421 -11.71 -34.50 45.33
CA GLY A 421 -13.17 -34.54 45.34
C GLY A 421 -13.86 -33.22 45.69
N GLN A 422 -13.13 -32.17 46.08
CA GLN A 422 -13.73 -30.85 46.25
C GLN A 422 -14.17 -30.29 44.89
N SER A 423 -15.39 -29.74 44.84
CA SER A 423 -15.87 -28.98 43.69
C SER A 423 -15.17 -27.64 43.64
N VAL A 424 -14.65 -27.26 42.47
CA VAL A 424 -13.98 -25.98 42.25
C VAL A 424 -14.58 -25.27 41.05
N THR A 425 -14.82 -23.97 41.19
CA THR A 425 -15.19 -23.12 40.07
C THR A 425 -14.26 -21.92 39.99
N VAL A 426 -13.96 -21.48 38.78
CA VAL A 426 -13.24 -20.24 38.51
C VAL A 426 -14.09 -19.33 37.64
N ALA A 427 -14.07 -18.03 37.93
CA ALA A 427 -14.59 -16.97 37.08
C ALA A 427 -13.47 -15.96 36.81
N TYR A 428 -13.52 -15.31 35.65
CA TYR A 428 -12.66 -14.18 35.32
C TYR A 428 -13.55 -12.99 35.01
N ASN A 429 -13.34 -11.90 35.74
CA ASN A 429 -13.97 -10.63 35.47
C ASN A 429 -12.91 -9.64 34.99
N ASP A 430 -13.09 -9.18 33.75
CA ASP A 430 -12.30 -8.08 33.20
C ASP A 430 -12.38 -6.88 34.18
N PRO A 431 -11.25 -6.47 34.78
CA PRO A 431 -11.27 -5.44 35.82
C PRO A 431 -11.59 -4.05 35.28
N THR A 432 -11.57 -3.87 33.96
CA THR A 432 -11.70 -2.58 33.28
C THR A 432 -12.64 -2.69 32.08
N ALA A 433 -12.94 -1.56 31.44
CA ALA A 433 -13.90 -1.51 30.35
C ALA A 433 -13.19 -1.20 29.03
N GLY A 434 -13.30 -2.12 28.07
CA GLY A 434 -12.61 -2.04 26.79
C GLY A 434 -11.15 -2.48 26.91
N ASN A 435 -10.46 -2.53 25.77
CA ASN A 435 -9.09 -3.05 25.68
C ASN A 435 -8.08 -2.21 26.47
N ASP A 436 -7.45 -2.78 27.51
CA ASP A 436 -6.36 -2.12 28.23
C ASP A 436 -5.39 -3.05 29.00
N ALA A 437 -4.27 -2.47 29.44
CA ALA A 437 -3.15 -3.17 30.08
C ALA A 437 -3.46 -3.83 31.43
N ASN A 438 -4.66 -3.64 32.01
CA ASN A 438 -5.02 -4.24 33.30
C ASN A 438 -5.85 -5.52 33.16
N ALA A 439 -6.27 -5.85 31.94
CA ALA A 439 -7.00 -7.07 31.63
C ALA A 439 -6.05 -8.20 31.16
N LEU A 440 -6.52 -9.43 31.23
CA LEU A 440 -5.91 -10.53 30.49
C LEU A 440 -6.10 -10.27 29.00
N GLN A 441 -5.01 -10.23 28.24
CA GLN A 441 -5.03 -9.85 26.83
C GLN A 441 -4.07 -10.69 25.98
N ASN A 442 -4.30 -10.67 24.67
CA ASN A 442 -3.29 -11.16 23.72
C ASN A 442 -2.15 -10.12 23.58
N ALA A 443 -1.05 -10.51 22.95
CA ALA A 443 0.09 -9.61 22.73
C ALA A 443 -0.22 -8.36 21.85
N ALA A 444 -1.40 -8.31 21.22
CA ALA A 444 -1.88 -7.15 20.45
C ALA A 444 -2.78 -6.21 21.29
N GLY A 445 -3.01 -6.52 22.56
CA GLY A 445 -3.83 -5.72 23.48
C GLY A 445 -5.33 -5.92 23.30
N THR A 446 -5.78 -7.05 22.75
CA THR A 446 -7.22 -7.41 22.77
C THR A 446 -7.53 -8.25 23.99
N ASP A 447 -8.55 -7.84 24.74
CA ASP A 447 -8.87 -8.43 26.03
C ASP A 447 -9.65 -9.74 25.89
N ALA A 448 -9.40 -10.64 26.83
CA ALA A 448 -10.18 -11.85 27.00
C ALA A 448 -11.56 -11.49 27.55
N ALA A 449 -12.60 -12.13 27.03
CA ALA A 449 -13.94 -11.92 27.54
C ALA A 449 -14.08 -12.39 29.01
N THR A 450 -14.84 -11.62 29.79
CA THR A 450 -15.32 -12.05 31.11
C THR A 450 -16.09 -13.36 30.98
N PHE A 451 -15.80 -14.32 31.87
CA PHE A 451 -16.54 -15.57 31.96
C PHE A 451 -17.06 -15.83 33.37
N SER A 452 -18.30 -16.33 33.43
CA SER A 452 -18.96 -16.69 34.69
C SER A 452 -18.36 -17.95 35.31
N ALA A 453 -18.66 -18.21 36.58
CA ALA A 453 -18.15 -19.36 37.33
C ALA A 453 -18.28 -20.67 36.53
N THR A 454 -17.13 -21.22 36.14
CA THR A 454 -17.01 -22.41 35.31
C THR A 454 -16.32 -23.52 36.12
N ALA A 455 -16.77 -24.76 35.93
CA ALA A 455 -16.23 -25.90 36.65
C ALA A 455 -14.74 -26.14 36.30
N VAL A 456 -13.94 -26.43 37.32
CA VAL A 456 -12.52 -26.72 37.21
C VAL A 456 -12.29 -28.20 37.46
N ILE A 457 -11.47 -28.83 36.62
CA ILE A 457 -11.09 -30.24 36.79
C ILE A 457 -10.16 -30.34 38.01
N ASN A 458 -10.60 -31.05 39.06
CA ASN A 458 -9.79 -31.26 40.26
C ASN A 458 -8.95 -32.52 40.15
N ASN A 459 -7.67 -32.34 39.81
CA ASN A 459 -6.68 -33.41 39.70
C ASN A 459 -5.94 -33.66 41.03
N THR A 460 -6.38 -33.06 42.13
CA THR A 460 -5.72 -33.26 43.43
C THR A 460 -6.02 -34.65 43.96
N VAL A 461 -4.98 -35.37 44.37
CA VAL A 461 -5.09 -36.73 44.92
C VAL A 461 -5.33 -36.70 46.42
N ALA A 462 -6.15 -37.63 46.94
CA ALA A 462 -6.45 -37.70 48.36
C ALA A 462 -5.22 -38.20 49.13
N PRO A 463 -4.89 -37.64 50.30
CA PRO A 463 -3.90 -38.25 51.19
C PRO A 463 -4.37 -39.67 51.58
N PRO A 464 -3.47 -40.66 51.68
CA PRO A 464 -3.84 -42.01 52.10
C PRO A 464 -4.40 -42.00 53.53
N VAL A 465 -5.63 -42.53 53.71
CA VAL A 465 -6.30 -42.68 55.01
C VAL A 465 -5.83 -43.97 55.67
N VAL A 466 -5.32 -43.90 56.90
CA VAL A 466 -5.02 -45.09 57.75
C VAL A 466 -5.88 -45.04 59.00
N PRO A 467 -6.83 -45.98 59.18
CA PRO A 467 -7.34 -46.32 60.51
C PRO A 467 -7.40 -47.85 60.79
N PRO A 468 -7.37 -48.27 62.08
CA PRO A 468 -7.28 -49.68 62.52
C PRO A 468 -8.66 -50.34 62.77
N VAL A 469 -8.79 -51.68 62.72
CA VAL A 469 -9.25 -52.59 63.83
C VAL A 469 -9.66 -54.02 63.39
N SER A 470 -9.39 -54.94 64.33
CA SER A 470 -9.64 -56.39 64.42
C SER A 470 -11.10 -56.85 64.24
N GLY A 471 -11.31 -57.96 63.52
CA GLY A 471 -12.60 -58.66 63.43
C GLY A 471 -12.76 -59.78 62.40
N GLY A 472 -11.87 -59.97 61.42
CA GLY A 472 -12.10 -60.93 60.34
C GLY A 472 -11.73 -62.39 60.63
N ILE A 473 -12.17 -63.27 59.72
CA ILE A 473 -12.07 -64.73 59.76
C ILE A 473 -10.97 -65.26 58.82
N THR A 474 -10.52 -66.50 59.04
CA THR A 474 -9.66 -67.22 58.07
C THR A 474 -10.41 -68.40 57.47
N VAL A 475 -10.44 -68.50 56.14
CA VAL A 475 -11.16 -69.54 55.40
C VAL A 475 -10.21 -70.24 54.41
N THR A 476 -10.21 -71.57 54.41
CA THR A 476 -9.33 -72.38 53.53
C THR A 476 -10.16 -73.25 52.58
N ALA A 477 -9.73 -73.33 51.32
CA ALA A 477 -10.42 -74.06 50.27
C ALA A 477 -10.35 -75.59 50.45
N PRO A 478 -11.39 -76.35 50.08
CA PRO A 478 -11.32 -77.80 49.96
C PRO A 478 -10.31 -78.23 48.88
N ALA A 479 -9.70 -79.41 49.02
CA ALA A 479 -8.66 -79.90 48.10
C ALA A 479 -9.07 -80.03 46.62
N ASN A 480 -10.37 -80.05 46.32
CA ASN A 480 -10.91 -80.15 44.95
C ASN A 480 -11.39 -78.81 44.40
N GLY A 481 -11.03 -77.70 45.05
CA GLY A 481 -11.52 -76.36 44.74
C GLY A 481 -12.85 -76.05 45.46
N GLY A 482 -13.15 -74.76 45.61
CA GLY A 482 -14.36 -74.30 46.28
C GLY A 482 -14.70 -72.83 46.05
N VAL A 483 -15.87 -72.44 46.57
CA VAL A 483 -16.31 -71.05 46.64
C VAL A 483 -16.19 -70.58 48.09
N LEU A 484 -15.37 -69.56 48.32
CA LEU A 484 -15.10 -69.00 49.63
C LEU A 484 -15.72 -67.60 49.71
N THR A 485 -16.44 -67.32 50.79
CA THR A 485 -17.16 -66.06 50.98
C THR A 485 -16.79 -65.41 52.29
N GLY A 486 -16.53 -64.11 52.25
CA GLY A 486 -16.12 -63.29 53.38
C GLY A 486 -17.25 -62.65 54.16
N THR A 487 -16.81 -61.88 55.15
CA THR A 487 -17.57 -60.99 55.99
C THR A 487 -17.15 -59.53 55.72
N PRO A 488 -17.83 -58.52 56.28
CA PRO A 488 -17.45 -57.12 56.16
C PRO A 488 -16.21 -56.66 56.95
N PHE A 489 -15.42 -57.61 57.47
CA PHE A 489 -14.23 -57.34 58.28
C PHE A 489 -12.99 -57.90 57.57
N ALA A 490 -11.79 -57.51 58.02
CA ALA A 490 -10.51 -57.93 57.42
C ALA A 490 -10.25 -59.44 57.50
N ASP A 491 -10.66 -60.18 56.48
CA ASP A 491 -10.59 -61.65 56.38
C ASP A 491 -9.30 -62.14 55.71
N THR A 492 -9.02 -63.44 55.83
CA THR A 492 -7.92 -64.12 55.14
C THR A 492 -8.42 -65.39 54.43
N PHE A 493 -8.24 -65.49 53.12
CA PHE A 493 -8.60 -66.64 52.30
C PHE A 493 -7.36 -67.37 51.79
N VAL A 494 -7.38 -68.70 51.87
CA VAL A 494 -6.28 -69.56 51.40
C VAL A 494 -6.83 -70.62 50.44
N GLY A 495 -6.37 -70.58 49.19
CA GLY A 495 -6.75 -71.48 48.11
C GLY A 495 -6.02 -72.82 48.12
N SER A 496 -6.40 -73.68 47.18
CA SER A 496 -5.97 -75.06 47.03
C SER A 496 -5.06 -75.22 45.79
N SER A 497 -4.87 -76.45 45.31
CA SER A 497 -4.19 -76.72 44.04
C SER A 497 -5.15 -76.87 42.85
N ALA A 498 -6.44 -76.59 43.06
CA ALA A 498 -7.52 -76.67 42.09
C ALA A 498 -8.17 -75.29 41.94
N LYS A 499 -9.03 -75.10 40.94
CA LYS A 499 -9.70 -73.81 40.71
C LYS A 499 -10.58 -73.40 41.90
N ASP A 500 -10.28 -72.24 42.46
CA ASP A 500 -11.00 -71.62 43.58
C ASP A 500 -11.67 -70.29 43.17
N THR A 501 -12.74 -69.94 43.89
CA THR A 501 -13.46 -68.67 43.70
C THR A 501 -13.69 -67.96 45.02
N PHE A 502 -13.27 -66.70 45.12
CA PHE A 502 -13.28 -65.93 46.36
C PHE A 502 -14.22 -64.72 46.27
N PHE A 503 -15.03 -64.50 47.30
CA PHE A 503 -15.94 -63.37 47.46
C PHE A 503 -15.58 -62.59 48.74
N PRO A 504 -14.52 -61.77 48.72
CA PRO A 504 -14.18 -60.87 49.83
C PRO A 504 -15.31 -59.83 50.00
N ALA A 505 -15.78 -59.62 51.23
CA ALA A 505 -17.04 -58.95 51.49
C ALA A 505 -16.88 -57.65 52.29
N GLY A 506 -15.79 -56.92 52.09
CA GLY A 506 -15.53 -55.59 52.67
C GLY A 506 -14.48 -55.63 53.79
N GLY A 507 -13.90 -54.48 54.13
CA GLY A 507 -12.75 -54.44 55.03
C GLY A 507 -11.42 -54.75 54.34
N ALA A 508 -10.35 -54.96 55.12
CA ALA A 508 -9.00 -55.18 54.61
C ALA A 508 -8.67 -56.67 54.42
N ASP A 509 -9.25 -57.29 53.39
CA ASP A 509 -9.14 -58.73 53.12
C ASP A 509 -7.80 -59.13 52.48
N SER A 510 -7.38 -60.37 52.72
CA SER A 510 -6.23 -61.00 52.06
C SER A 510 -6.65 -62.31 51.40
N VAL A 511 -6.29 -62.52 50.14
CA VAL A 511 -6.55 -63.73 49.37
C VAL A 511 -5.24 -64.28 48.82
N ASP A 512 -4.94 -65.54 49.08
CA ASP A 512 -3.93 -66.32 48.36
C ASP A 512 -4.64 -67.43 47.59
N GLY A 513 -4.62 -67.39 46.26
CA GLY A 513 -5.34 -68.35 45.41
C GLY A 513 -4.72 -69.74 45.38
N GLY A 514 -3.46 -69.90 45.82
CA GLY A 514 -2.77 -71.18 45.79
C GLY A 514 -2.21 -71.52 44.42
N ALA A 515 -2.40 -72.75 43.95
CA ALA A 515 -1.98 -73.18 42.62
C ALA A 515 -3.20 -73.55 41.80
N GLY A 516 -3.30 -73.10 40.57
CA GLY A 516 -4.51 -73.36 39.80
C GLY A 516 -4.85 -72.19 38.90
N VAL A 517 -6.14 -72.04 38.61
CA VAL A 517 -6.64 -70.88 37.88
C VAL A 517 -7.78 -70.31 38.70
N ASP A 518 -7.46 -69.28 39.46
CA ASP A 518 -8.25 -68.80 40.57
C ASP A 518 -8.91 -67.46 40.26
N THR A 519 -10.06 -67.21 40.88
CA THR A 519 -10.88 -66.04 40.56
C THR A 519 -11.37 -65.34 41.82
N VAL A 520 -11.09 -64.04 41.94
CA VAL A 520 -11.67 -63.19 42.97
C VAL A 520 -12.81 -62.39 42.35
N ILE A 521 -13.98 -62.40 42.99
CA ILE A 521 -15.19 -61.70 42.55
C ILE A 521 -15.47 -60.53 43.48
N LEU A 522 -15.52 -59.33 42.92
CA LEU A 522 -15.75 -58.08 43.63
C LEU A 522 -17.06 -57.46 43.16
N ALA A 523 -17.98 -57.23 44.09
CA ALA A 523 -19.27 -56.60 43.79
C ALA A 523 -19.06 -55.13 43.40
N GLY A 524 -19.62 -54.73 42.26
CA GLY A 524 -19.45 -53.41 41.66
C GLY A 524 -18.77 -53.45 40.29
N SER A 525 -18.83 -52.33 39.57
CA SER A 525 -18.18 -52.17 38.26
C SER A 525 -16.67 -51.95 38.39
N ARG A 526 -15.87 -52.39 37.40
CA ARG A 526 -14.40 -52.24 37.41
C ARG A 526 -13.94 -50.83 37.73
N ALA A 527 -14.63 -49.82 37.20
CA ALA A 527 -14.28 -48.41 37.34
C ALA A 527 -14.37 -47.89 38.79
N GLN A 528 -15.04 -48.63 39.68
CA GLN A 528 -15.14 -48.31 41.10
C GLN A 528 -13.93 -48.82 41.90
N PHE A 529 -12.95 -49.49 41.27
CA PHE A 529 -11.79 -50.09 41.94
C PHE A 529 -10.46 -49.64 41.35
N GLY A 530 -9.52 -49.24 42.20
CA GLY A 530 -8.11 -49.14 41.85
C GLY A 530 -7.43 -50.49 42.04
N ILE A 531 -6.54 -50.89 41.14
CA ILE A 531 -5.73 -52.11 41.25
C ILE A 531 -4.27 -51.67 41.22
N THR A 532 -3.47 -52.10 42.17
CA THR A 532 -2.05 -51.73 42.25
C THR A 532 -1.20 -52.97 42.44
N HIS A 533 -0.27 -53.21 41.54
CA HIS A 533 0.72 -54.28 41.69
C HIS A 533 1.79 -53.88 42.71
N GLN A 534 2.11 -54.80 43.62
CA GLN A 534 3.08 -54.60 44.69
C GLN A 534 4.42 -55.25 44.34
N THR A 535 5.49 -54.80 44.98
CA THR A 535 6.85 -55.30 44.73
C THR A 535 7.05 -56.76 45.17
N ASP A 536 6.16 -57.31 45.98
CA ASP A 536 6.18 -58.70 46.45
C ASP A 536 5.39 -59.67 45.56
N GLY A 537 4.87 -59.19 44.43
CA GLY A 537 4.08 -59.96 43.47
C GLY A 537 2.59 -60.10 43.81
N SER A 538 2.12 -59.45 44.87
CA SER A 538 0.69 -59.34 45.18
C SER A 538 0.06 -58.14 44.46
N PHE A 539 -1.27 -58.10 44.38
CA PHE A 539 -2.04 -56.95 43.92
C PHE A 539 -2.92 -56.44 45.06
N SER A 540 -2.96 -55.12 45.25
CA SER A 540 -3.92 -54.46 46.12
C SER A 540 -5.08 -53.93 45.28
N VAL A 541 -6.29 -54.42 45.54
CA VAL A 541 -7.52 -53.97 44.89
C VAL A 541 -8.30 -53.12 45.91
N ARG A 542 -8.38 -51.82 45.67
CA ARG A 542 -9.01 -50.85 46.57
C ARG A 542 -10.30 -50.34 45.97
N SER A 543 -11.40 -50.38 46.73
CA SER A 543 -12.61 -49.66 46.33
C SER A 543 -12.36 -48.15 46.40
N LEU A 544 -12.65 -47.45 45.31
CA LEU A 544 -12.61 -45.99 45.23
C LEU A 544 -13.83 -45.34 45.89
N THR A 545 -14.88 -46.14 46.12
CA THR A 545 -16.14 -45.69 46.76
C THR A 545 -16.19 -46.00 48.25
N ASP A 546 -15.39 -46.96 48.71
CA ASP A 546 -15.18 -47.27 50.13
C ASP A 546 -13.68 -47.51 50.37
N SER A 547 -12.98 -46.48 50.84
CA SER A 547 -11.55 -46.52 51.08
C SER A 547 -11.12 -47.52 52.17
N SER A 548 -12.06 -48.04 52.97
CA SER A 548 -11.82 -49.05 53.99
C SER A 548 -11.85 -50.48 53.46
N SER A 549 -12.39 -50.69 52.25
CA SER A 549 -12.44 -51.98 51.56
C SER A 549 -11.24 -52.13 50.62
N VAL A 550 -10.26 -52.92 51.05
CA VAL A 550 -9.04 -53.24 50.31
C VAL A 550 -8.83 -54.73 50.31
N VAL A 551 -8.70 -55.35 49.14
CA VAL A 551 -8.39 -56.77 49.01
C VAL A 551 -6.97 -56.92 48.50
N THR A 552 -6.11 -57.58 49.27
CA THR A 552 -4.77 -57.96 48.81
C THR A 552 -4.85 -59.37 48.22
N VAL A 553 -4.64 -59.52 46.92
CA VAL A 553 -4.71 -60.79 46.21
C VAL A 553 -3.32 -61.26 45.78
N LYS A 554 -3.04 -62.55 45.92
CA LYS A 554 -1.81 -63.21 45.49
C LYS A 554 -2.15 -64.56 44.87
N ASN A 555 -1.38 -64.99 43.86
CA ASN A 555 -1.60 -66.25 43.14
C ASN A 555 -3.04 -66.39 42.64
N VAL A 556 -3.56 -65.33 42.01
CA VAL A 556 -4.93 -65.27 41.45
C VAL A 556 -4.84 -64.80 40.01
N GLU A 557 -5.41 -65.56 39.10
CA GLU A 557 -5.30 -65.32 37.64
C GLU A 557 -6.44 -64.46 37.11
N ARG A 558 -7.53 -64.25 37.87
CA ARG A 558 -8.68 -63.45 37.44
C ARG A 558 -9.29 -62.60 38.54
N LEU A 559 -9.60 -61.34 38.20
CA LEU A 559 -10.51 -60.48 38.94
C LEU A 559 -11.79 -60.29 38.15
N THR A 560 -12.93 -60.65 38.72
CA THR A 560 -14.24 -60.45 38.12
C THR A 560 -15.01 -59.37 38.87
N PHE A 561 -15.51 -58.41 38.11
CA PHE A 561 -16.40 -57.32 38.51
C PHE A 561 -17.78 -57.56 37.88
N ASP A 562 -18.80 -56.84 38.33
CA ASP A 562 -20.18 -57.00 37.82
C ASP A 562 -20.29 -56.79 36.30
N ASN A 563 -19.38 -55.99 35.71
CA ASN A 563 -19.42 -55.62 34.30
C ASN A 563 -18.21 -56.10 33.48
N GLN A 564 -17.19 -56.71 34.10
CA GLN A 564 -15.94 -57.05 33.42
C GLN A 564 -15.16 -58.13 34.17
N THR A 565 -14.44 -58.99 33.46
CA THR A 565 -13.37 -59.83 34.05
C THR A 565 -12.02 -59.40 33.51
N ILE A 566 -11.05 -59.25 34.40
CA ILE A 566 -9.64 -58.94 34.10
C ILE A 566 -8.82 -60.19 34.40
N ALA A 567 -7.98 -60.60 33.44
CA ALA A 567 -6.96 -61.60 33.70
C ALA A 567 -5.73 -60.93 34.35
N LEU A 568 -5.24 -61.50 35.44
CA LEU A 568 -4.03 -61.10 36.13
C LEU A 568 -2.92 -62.13 35.84
N ASP A 569 -2.17 -61.97 34.75
CA ASP A 569 -0.85 -62.62 34.65
C ASP A 569 0.04 -61.94 33.59
N VAL A 570 1.25 -61.53 33.99
CA VAL A 570 2.33 -61.17 33.07
C VAL A 570 3.70 -61.64 33.59
N THR A 571 4.14 -62.82 33.18
CA THR A 571 5.57 -63.11 33.19
C THR A 571 6.32 -62.08 32.33
N PRO A 572 7.59 -61.74 32.62
CA PRO A 572 8.40 -60.84 31.77
C PRO A 572 8.43 -61.27 30.29
N THR A 573 8.30 -62.58 30.05
CA THR A 573 8.25 -63.17 28.71
C THR A 573 6.95 -62.84 27.97
N SER A 574 5.79 -62.88 28.63
CA SER A 574 4.49 -62.56 28.01
C SER A 574 4.31 -61.06 27.76
N SER A 575 4.80 -60.18 28.66
CA SER A 575 4.83 -58.73 28.39
C SER A 575 5.72 -58.38 27.20
N ARG A 576 6.90 -59.01 27.11
CA ARG A 576 7.83 -58.77 25.99
C ARG A 576 7.26 -59.21 24.65
N VAL A 577 6.55 -60.34 24.61
CA VAL A 577 5.88 -60.84 23.39
C VAL A 577 4.68 -59.98 23.00
N ALA A 578 3.90 -59.49 23.97
CA ALA A 578 2.80 -58.58 23.71
C ALA A 578 3.26 -57.23 23.15
N GLU A 579 4.33 -56.66 23.69
CA GLU A 579 4.90 -55.41 23.19
C GLU A 579 5.49 -55.59 21.77
N LEU A 580 6.14 -56.72 21.49
CA LEU A 580 6.58 -57.05 20.12
C LEU A 580 5.42 -57.08 19.13
N TYR A 581 4.26 -57.60 19.54
CA TYR A 581 3.04 -57.61 18.72
C TYR A 581 2.53 -56.19 18.44
N HIS A 582 2.46 -55.36 19.50
CA HIS A 582 1.98 -53.99 19.40
C HIS A 582 2.91 -53.12 18.55
N LEU A 583 4.22 -53.21 18.76
CA LEU A 583 5.20 -52.44 17.99
C LEU A 583 5.19 -52.82 16.51
N THR A 584 5.10 -54.12 16.21
CA THR A 584 5.26 -54.63 14.84
C THR A 584 3.97 -54.54 14.03
N LEU A 585 2.81 -54.73 14.65
CA LEU A 585 1.51 -54.84 13.95
C LEU A 585 0.51 -53.75 14.38
N GLY A 586 0.87 -52.86 15.29
CA GLY A 586 0.03 -51.76 15.76
C GLY A 586 -1.19 -52.20 16.57
N ARG A 587 -1.23 -53.46 17.02
CA ARG A 587 -2.37 -54.04 17.77
C ARG A 587 -1.91 -55.06 18.82
N ASN A 588 -2.76 -55.29 19.81
CA ASN A 588 -2.50 -56.29 20.85
C ASN A 588 -2.69 -57.71 20.31
N PRO A 589 -1.98 -58.72 20.84
CA PRO A 589 -2.14 -60.10 20.42
C PRO A 589 -3.48 -60.67 20.88
N GLU A 590 -4.12 -61.47 20.02
CA GLU A 590 -5.21 -62.36 20.43
C GLU A 590 -4.67 -63.55 21.27
N GLU A 591 -5.50 -64.15 22.12
CA GLU A 591 -5.10 -65.18 23.11
C GLU A 591 -4.33 -66.36 22.49
N ASN A 592 -4.77 -66.82 21.31
CA ASN A 592 -4.11 -67.90 20.58
C ASN A 592 -2.75 -67.48 20.03
N GLY A 593 -2.61 -66.22 19.59
CA GLY A 593 -1.35 -65.66 19.10
C GLY A 593 -0.34 -65.42 20.22
N LEU A 594 -0.80 -64.88 21.36
CA LEU A 594 0.02 -64.67 22.55
C LEU A 594 0.52 -66.01 23.10
N GLY A 595 -0.37 -67.01 23.25
CA GLY A 595 -0.01 -68.35 23.71
C GLY A 595 0.99 -69.05 22.79
N PHE A 596 0.82 -68.92 21.47
CA PHE A 596 1.77 -69.48 20.49
C PHE A 596 3.16 -68.87 20.65
N TYR A 597 3.31 -67.55 20.58
CA TYR A 597 4.62 -66.88 20.60
C TYR A 597 5.31 -66.91 21.97
N VAL A 598 4.56 -66.94 23.07
CA VAL A 598 5.11 -67.22 24.42
C VAL A 598 5.64 -68.65 24.48
N GLY A 599 4.91 -69.62 23.91
CA GLY A 599 5.36 -71.01 23.78
C GLY A 599 6.64 -71.16 22.94
N VAL A 600 6.76 -70.42 21.83
CA VAL A 600 7.99 -70.45 21.01
C VAL A 600 9.15 -69.71 21.71
N SER A 601 8.90 -68.60 22.40
CA SER A 601 9.92 -67.90 23.21
C SER A 601 10.46 -68.76 24.35
N GLY A 602 9.64 -69.64 24.93
CA GLY A 602 10.04 -70.61 25.95
C GLY A 602 11.07 -71.64 25.46
N GLN A 603 11.27 -71.76 24.14
CA GLN A 603 12.31 -72.61 23.54
C GLN A 603 13.65 -71.89 23.30
N GLY A 604 13.83 -70.66 23.81
CA GLY A 604 15.12 -69.96 23.85
C GLY A 604 15.43 -69.01 22.68
N LEU A 605 14.42 -68.61 21.91
CA LEU A 605 14.58 -67.62 20.82
C LEU A 605 14.85 -66.21 21.37
N SER A 606 15.71 -65.45 20.67
CA SER A 606 16.02 -64.06 21.01
C SER A 606 14.94 -63.07 20.53
N THR A 607 14.90 -61.87 21.12
CA THR A 607 13.98 -60.78 20.75
C THR A 607 14.03 -60.47 19.25
N ALA A 608 15.24 -60.42 18.67
CA ALA A 608 15.42 -60.17 17.25
C ALA A 608 14.91 -61.31 16.36
N GLN A 609 15.02 -62.57 16.81
CA GLN A 609 14.49 -63.72 16.08
C GLN A 609 12.95 -63.76 16.13
N LEU A 610 12.36 -63.36 17.25
CA LEU A 610 10.91 -63.22 17.38
C LEU A 610 10.40 -62.06 16.51
N ALA A 611 11.06 -60.90 16.55
CA ALA A 611 10.75 -59.77 15.68
C ALA A 611 10.85 -60.14 14.19
N LEU A 612 11.84 -60.97 13.82
CA LEU A 612 12.00 -61.48 12.46
C LEU A 612 10.82 -62.34 12.01
N ASN A 613 10.27 -63.16 12.90
CA ASN A 613 9.07 -63.95 12.60
C ASN A 613 7.84 -63.06 12.38
N PHE A 614 7.72 -61.96 13.12
CA PHE A 614 6.61 -61.01 12.93
C PHE A 614 6.72 -60.27 11.60
N VAL A 615 7.88 -59.67 11.29
CA VAL A 615 8.05 -58.92 10.03
C VAL A 615 8.04 -59.81 8.79
N SER A 616 8.31 -61.11 8.93
CA SER A 616 8.24 -62.09 7.85
C SER A 616 6.85 -62.75 7.73
N SER A 617 5.90 -62.36 8.58
CA SER A 617 4.55 -62.92 8.54
C SER A 617 3.74 -62.39 7.35
N ALA A 618 2.78 -63.21 6.90
CA ALA A 618 1.82 -62.79 5.88
C ALA A 618 0.97 -61.59 6.36
N GLU A 619 0.74 -61.47 7.67
CA GLU A 619 0.00 -60.36 8.28
C GLU A 619 0.78 -59.04 8.17
N PHE A 620 2.07 -59.03 8.53
CA PHE A 620 2.91 -57.84 8.38
C PHE A 620 3.03 -57.39 6.92
N THR A 621 3.21 -58.35 6.01
CA THR A 621 3.27 -58.07 4.57
C THR A 621 1.96 -57.47 4.05
N LYS A 622 0.80 -57.95 4.54
CA LYS A 622 -0.52 -57.40 4.19
C LYS A 622 -0.74 -56.00 4.75
N LEU A 623 -0.22 -55.73 5.95
CA LEU A 623 -0.44 -54.47 6.66
C LEU A 623 0.48 -53.34 6.16
N TYR A 624 1.74 -53.66 5.84
CA TYR A 624 2.76 -52.65 5.52
C TYR A 624 3.40 -52.78 4.13
N GLY A 625 3.13 -53.85 3.37
CA GLY A 625 3.73 -54.07 2.05
C GLY A 625 5.25 -54.08 2.09
N THR A 626 5.90 -53.29 1.22
CA THR A 626 7.33 -52.98 1.31
C THR A 626 7.50 -51.60 1.96
N PRO A 627 7.69 -51.51 3.29
CA PRO A 627 7.57 -50.24 3.99
C PRO A 627 8.73 -49.29 3.66
N ASN A 628 8.40 -48.01 3.46
CA ASN A 628 9.39 -46.93 3.38
C ASN A 628 10.05 -46.75 4.77
N ASN A 629 11.39 -46.74 4.84
CA ASN A 629 12.13 -46.68 6.11
C ASN A 629 11.70 -45.51 7.03
N THR A 630 11.45 -44.32 6.47
CA THR A 630 11.02 -43.15 7.25
C THR A 630 9.60 -43.32 7.78
N ALA A 631 8.69 -43.84 6.95
CA ALA A 631 7.32 -44.11 7.37
C ALA A 631 7.27 -45.22 8.43
N PHE A 632 8.09 -46.26 8.27
CA PHE A 632 8.21 -47.35 9.22
C PHE A 632 8.72 -46.88 10.58
N VAL A 633 9.80 -46.09 10.62
CA VAL A 633 10.33 -45.55 11.88
C VAL A 633 9.32 -44.60 12.53
N THR A 634 8.65 -43.75 11.75
CA THR A 634 7.60 -42.87 12.29
C THR A 634 6.46 -43.68 12.91
N GLN A 635 5.98 -44.71 12.22
CA GLN A 635 4.93 -45.58 12.74
C GLN A 635 5.39 -46.36 13.97
N LEU A 636 6.66 -46.78 14.02
CA LEU A 636 7.22 -47.48 15.17
C LEU A 636 7.26 -46.59 16.42
N TYR A 637 7.63 -45.31 16.29
CA TYR A 637 7.54 -44.33 17.38
C TYR A 637 6.09 -44.07 17.81
N GLN A 638 5.15 -44.06 16.86
CA GLN A 638 3.73 -43.90 17.17
C GLN A 638 3.19 -45.11 17.94
N ASN A 639 3.52 -46.34 17.53
CA ASN A 639 3.13 -47.56 18.24
C ASN A 639 3.83 -47.65 19.61
N ALA A 640 5.11 -47.27 19.69
CA ALA A 640 5.88 -47.36 20.93
C ALA A 640 5.48 -46.29 21.95
N PHE A 641 5.25 -45.05 21.53
CA PHE A 641 5.23 -43.90 22.42
C PHE A 641 4.08 -42.91 22.15
N GLY A 642 3.23 -43.17 21.15
CA GLY A 642 2.12 -42.28 20.79
C GLY A 642 2.56 -40.89 20.31
N ARG A 643 3.82 -40.76 19.86
CA ARG A 643 4.40 -39.51 19.37
C ARG A 643 5.19 -39.73 18.09
N ALA A 644 5.43 -38.66 17.35
CA ALA A 644 6.40 -38.67 16.26
C ALA A 644 7.84 -38.72 16.82
N PRO A 645 8.80 -39.30 16.06
CA PRO A 645 10.21 -39.19 16.41
C PRO A 645 10.69 -37.74 16.30
N ASP A 646 11.63 -37.35 17.16
CA ASP A 646 12.43 -36.17 16.90
C ASP A 646 13.39 -36.38 15.71
N ALA A 647 14.01 -35.30 15.24
CA ALA A 647 14.85 -35.33 14.05
C ALA A 647 16.07 -36.26 14.19
N GLU A 648 16.63 -36.37 15.40
CA GLU A 648 17.83 -37.15 15.68
C GLU A 648 17.52 -38.65 15.76
N GLY A 649 16.44 -39.03 16.46
CA GLY A 649 15.93 -40.39 16.55
C GLY A 649 15.47 -40.93 15.20
N LEU A 650 14.75 -40.12 14.41
CA LEU A 650 14.36 -40.50 13.06
C LEU A 650 15.59 -40.76 12.18
N ALA A 651 16.57 -39.86 12.19
CA ALA A 651 17.79 -40.00 11.41
C ALA A 651 18.60 -41.24 11.83
N PHE A 652 18.71 -41.51 13.13
CA PHE A 652 19.44 -42.66 13.66
C PHE A 652 18.86 -43.99 13.15
N HIS A 653 17.56 -44.22 13.31
CA HIS A 653 16.96 -45.51 12.93
C HIS A 653 16.84 -45.69 11.42
N VAL A 654 16.56 -44.62 10.67
CA VAL A 654 16.56 -44.68 9.20
C VAL A 654 17.96 -45.01 8.67
N ALA A 655 19.02 -44.49 9.28
CA ALA A 655 20.40 -44.84 8.94
C ALA A 655 20.74 -46.31 9.25
N GLN A 656 20.18 -46.90 10.32
CA GLN A 656 20.36 -48.33 10.61
C GLN A 656 19.65 -49.22 9.58
N LEU A 657 18.43 -48.86 9.16
CA LEU A 657 17.70 -49.58 8.11
C LEU A 657 18.35 -49.47 6.73
N ALA A 658 19.03 -48.35 6.45
CA ALA A 658 19.80 -48.19 5.23
C ALA A 658 21.04 -49.11 5.19
N LYS A 659 21.64 -49.42 6.35
CA LYS A 659 22.83 -50.30 6.44
C LYS A 659 22.50 -51.78 6.30
N ASN A 660 21.31 -52.20 6.74
CA ASN A 660 20.85 -53.59 6.64
C ASN A 660 19.43 -53.62 6.08
N PRO A 661 19.23 -53.59 4.75
CA PRO A 661 17.90 -53.53 4.16
C PRO A 661 17.14 -54.86 4.27
N GLY A 662 15.80 -54.79 4.28
CA GLY A 662 14.91 -55.96 4.30
C GLY A 662 14.48 -56.42 5.70
N ALA A 663 13.81 -57.57 5.77
CA ALA A 663 13.15 -58.07 6.99
C ALA A 663 14.10 -58.19 8.21
N ALA A 664 15.36 -58.59 7.99
CA ALA A 664 16.35 -58.68 9.06
C ALA A 664 16.72 -57.32 9.67
N GLY A 665 16.75 -56.26 8.85
CA GLY A 665 16.98 -54.89 9.32
C GLY A 665 15.83 -54.35 10.15
N LEU A 666 14.60 -54.56 9.66
CA LEU A 666 13.38 -54.16 10.37
C LEU A 666 13.29 -54.85 11.73
N ALA A 667 13.53 -56.16 11.77
CA ALA A 667 13.53 -56.95 13.00
C ALA A 667 14.54 -56.45 14.03
N ASN A 668 15.75 -56.10 13.59
CA ASN A 668 16.79 -55.58 14.49
C ASN A 668 16.44 -54.19 15.05
N VAL A 669 15.82 -53.32 14.24
CA VAL A 669 15.38 -52.01 14.74
C VAL A 669 14.24 -52.16 15.75
N ILE A 670 13.27 -53.05 15.52
CA ILE A 670 12.20 -53.34 16.48
C ILE A 670 12.78 -53.90 17.78
N ALA A 671 13.71 -54.87 17.70
CA ALA A 671 14.34 -55.45 18.88
C ALA A 671 15.10 -54.41 19.72
N ASN A 672 15.85 -53.52 19.07
CA ASN A 672 16.56 -52.43 19.76
C ASN A 672 15.59 -51.44 20.44
N PHE A 673 14.39 -51.24 19.90
CA PHE A 673 13.35 -50.45 20.56
C PHE A 673 12.86 -51.13 21.82
N VAL A 674 12.51 -52.41 21.73
CA VAL A 674 12.03 -53.22 22.87
C VAL A 674 13.07 -53.23 24.00
N ASP A 675 14.34 -53.37 23.65
CA ASP A 675 15.44 -53.45 24.61
C ASP A 675 15.98 -52.07 25.03
N SER A 676 15.37 -50.96 24.57
CA SER A 676 15.83 -49.61 24.88
C SER A 676 15.51 -49.19 26.33
N PRO A 677 16.33 -48.33 26.96
CA PRO A 677 16.02 -47.78 28.29
C PRO A 677 14.69 -47.01 28.34
N GLU A 678 14.31 -46.34 27.24
CA GLU A 678 13.04 -45.62 27.13
C GLU A 678 11.84 -46.57 27.15
N MET A 679 11.97 -47.72 26.47
CA MET A 679 10.96 -48.78 26.51
C MET A 679 10.95 -49.54 27.84
N ALA A 680 12.10 -49.71 28.50
CA ALA A 680 12.16 -50.29 29.83
C ALA A 680 11.43 -49.43 30.88
N ILE A 681 11.49 -48.10 30.75
CA ILE A 681 10.72 -47.16 31.58
C ILE A 681 9.22 -47.26 31.26
N LYS A 682 8.83 -47.39 29.98
CA LYS A 682 7.43 -47.65 29.58
C LYS A 682 6.93 -48.98 30.16
N LEU A 683 7.66 -50.09 30.00
CA LEU A 683 7.24 -51.40 30.52
C LEU A 683 7.19 -51.43 32.06
N ALA A 684 8.07 -50.71 32.75
CA ALA A 684 8.04 -50.58 34.20
C ALA A 684 6.92 -49.65 34.70
N GLY A 685 6.53 -48.65 33.91
CA GLY A 685 5.43 -47.71 34.21
C GLY A 685 4.05 -48.15 33.70
N VAL A 686 3.96 -49.21 32.89
CA VAL A 686 2.73 -49.74 32.28
C VAL A 686 2.36 -51.11 32.90
N VAL A 687 2.50 -51.25 34.22
CA VAL A 687 1.81 -52.32 34.96
C VAL A 687 0.43 -51.85 35.47
N ASP A 688 0.03 -50.61 35.17
CA ASP A 688 -1.30 -50.07 35.54
C ASP A 688 -2.06 -49.45 34.38
N GLN A 689 -2.02 -50.12 33.22
CA GLN A 689 -3.11 -50.14 32.25
C GLN A 689 -3.11 -51.55 31.68
N GLY A 690 -3.92 -52.44 32.25
CA GLY A 690 -4.12 -53.78 31.69
C GLY A 690 -4.33 -53.65 30.20
N ILE A 691 -3.45 -54.27 29.41
CA ILE A 691 -3.70 -54.49 27.98
C ILE A 691 -5.05 -55.20 27.93
N PRO A 692 -6.10 -54.61 27.33
CA PRO A 692 -7.35 -55.33 27.15
C PRO A 692 -7.03 -56.53 26.27
N LEU A 693 -7.08 -57.74 26.84
CA LEU A 693 -7.25 -58.93 26.04
C LEU A 693 -8.71 -58.91 25.58
N TYR A 694 -8.86 -58.60 24.30
CA TYR A 694 -10.06 -58.50 23.48
C TYR A 694 -10.69 -57.10 23.31
N SER A 695 -10.81 -56.74 22.02
CA SER A 695 -11.82 -55.85 21.45
C SER A 695 -13.21 -56.44 21.53
#